data_AF-A0A5Q0GP03-F1
#
_entry.id   AF-A0A5Q0GP03-F1
#
_cell.length_a   1.000
_cell.length_b   1.000
_cell.length_c   1.000
_cell.angle_alpha   90.00
_cell.angle_beta   90.00
_cell.angle_gamma   90.00
#
_symmetry.space_group_name_H-M   'P 1'
#
loop_
_entity.id
_entity.type
_entity.pdbx_description
1 polymer ?
#
loop_
_entity_poly.entity_id
_entity_poly.type
_entity_poly.pdbx_seq_one_letter_code
_entity_poly.pdbx_strand_id
1 'polypeptide(L)'
;MGTGGSSDGFAGTSNLTQQFTNIDNVIGGNASNTLTGLNASAIWEIDGTNRYISTNSLSFTGFRNLTGGSNTDTFIITGNQTADLRGQAGADRFQFNNAANLTGTIDGGTDSNTIDASAYTTAQQVTLTGLGGSDGFAGTHSSIIGGFTNISAIAGGTGTDTLIGLNASATWEVDGTNRYLSTNILEWNSFENLTGGNQADLFQLSVNPTGLITGGTGEDTLDFSNFPTAINLTLNGANITGFNGTGTVSFAGIDTIVGSANTRDTLTANPTAFSESEWNLDADPTFSDRTHTLKFSRIEDLTGKNNIRLSGATVTSTIDQDLTLRYNANTTTIELFNNLTSTVIDSTVITPSVDNLIKVIGTAGADKLTIDASVANAGLAVVFDALAGVDELNLSGFTTPKRTVLEKNDTNGFSGIGPVAFLGVDKLTGSNVTGDTLEDKTGALISSWQINNISTYDDGTHTLDFTGFTNLVGGIGIDTFNIIGTQTANLIGGAGADVFRFANNATLTGAIDGGTGADTLTYAEYTSPRQVTLTSIGSQDGFTGTEATISVNFTNINTLSGGSGNDTLTGINAAANWEIDGTNVYLSTNSLSFSGWENLIGGNNVDTFVISGTQTVNLTGGAGADTFQFNQSASLIGAIDGGTGADTLNYAAYTTARQITLTNLGSSDGFIGTETTISNNFTNIDVVVGSSGNDTLTGINAAANWEIDGTNRYISTNSLDISGVENLTGGSNADTFTISGAQTANIIGGAGADTFQFNDTATLTGTIDGGTGADTLDYAAYTTARQIALTDLGIRDGFSGTDAAISNGFNNIDTIVGSSTTDTITGINAAANWEIDGTNRYLSTNILNFSGIENLVGGSDADTFTISGAQTANIIGGAGADTFQFNDTATLTGTIDGGTGADTLDYAAYTTARQIALTPTNIW
;
A
#
# COMPACT_ATOMS: atom_id res chain seq x y z
N MET A 1 19.27 33.28 -39.70
CA MET A 1 20.17 32.61 -40.67
C MET A 1 21.60 32.98 -40.38
N GLY A 2 22.46 31.94 -40.31
CA GLY A 2 23.93 31.95 -40.38
C GLY A 2 24.64 31.69 -39.05
N THR A 3 25.60 30.76 -38.87
CA THR A 3 26.20 29.65 -39.64
C THR A 3 27.11 28.87 -38.65
N GLY A 4 27.23 27.54 -38.74
CA GLY A 4 27.96 26.67 -37.79
C GLY A 4 29.49 26.55 -37.94
N GLY A 5 30.10 25.76 -37.03
CA GLY A 5 31.49 25.28 -37.03
C GLY A 5 31.61 23.95 -36.25
N SER A 6 32.40 23.01 -36.78
CA SER A 6 32.60 21.60 -36.36
C SER A 6 33.53 21.43 -35.14
N SER A 7 33.24 20.47 -34.25
CA SER A 7 34.05 20.09 -33.08
C SER A 7 34.90 18.83 -33.37
N ASP A 8 36.24 18.93 -33.40
CA ASP A 8 37.13 17.77 -33.58
C ASP A 8 37.97 17.36 -32.36
N GLY A 9 37.84 18.05 -31.21
CA GLY A 9 38.54 17.68 -29.97
C GLY A 9 37.70 17.92 -28.70
N PHE A 10 38.23 17.54 -27.54
CA PHE A 10 37.51 17.64 -26.26
C PHE A 10 37.64 19.01 -25.59
N ALA A 11 36.55 19.47 -24.97
CA ALA A 11 36.55 20.62 -24.08
C ALA A 11 36.52 20.17 -22.61
N GLY A 12 37.11 20.94 -21.69
CA GLY A 12 37.18 20.57 -20.28
C GLY A 12 37.72 21.67 -19.38
N THR A 13 37.91 21.35 -18.10
CA THR A 13 38.53 22.23 -17.11
C THR A 13 39.60 21.47 -16.33
N SER A 14 40.68 22.15 -15.95
CA SER A 14 41.64 21.62 -14.97
C SER A 14 41.43 22.29 -13.61
N ASN A 15 42.02 21.72 -12.57
CA ASN A 15 42.08 22.30 -11.22
C ASN A 15 42.81 23.67 -11.14
N LEU A 16 43.20 24.25 -12.28
CA LEU A 16 43.79 25.59 -12.44
C LEU A 16 42.80 26.61 -13.02
N THR A 17 41.49 26.36 -12.98
CA THR A 17 40.40 27.26 -13.44
C THR A 17 40.48 27.71 -14.90
N GLN A 18 41.18 26.98 -15.77
CA GLN A 18 41.17 27.21 -17.22
C GLN A 18 40.15 26.28 -17.88
N GLN A 19 39.19 26.88 -18.58
CA GLN A 19 38.36 26.21 -19.58
C GLN A 19 39.19 26.00 -20.85
N PHE A 20 39.26 24.77 -21.37
CA PHE A 20 39.85 24.45 -22.67
C PHE A 20 38.79 23.87 -23.62
N THR A 21 38.98 24.05 -24.93
CA THR A 21 38.14 23.50 -26.01
C THR A 21 39.06 22.95 -27.10
N ASN A 22 38.72 21.82 -27.74
CA ASN A 22 39.45 21.14 -28.84
C ASN A 22 40.81 20.50 -28.47
N ILE A 23 40.82 19.54 -27.53
CA ILE A 23 42.04 18.79 -27.11
C ILE A 23 41.98 17.31 -27.51
N ASP A 24 43.04 16.84 -28.19
CA ASP A 24 43.14 15.47 -28.74
C ASP A 24 44.18 14.58 -28.04
N ASN A 25 45.04 15.17 -27.19
CA ASN A 25 46.04 14.46 -26.42
C ASN A 25 46.24 15.07 -25.02
N VAL A 26 46.25 14.23 -23.97
CA VAL A 26 46.48 14.68 -22.59
C VAL A 26 47.60 13.88 -21.93
N ILE A 27 48.61 14.56 -21.42
CA ILE A 27 49.76 13.94 -20.75
C ILE A 27 49.76 14.38 -19.28
N GLY A 28 49.55 13.43 -18.37
CA GLY A 28 49.70 13.62 -16.93
C GLY A 28 51.16 13.62 -16.49
N GLY A 29 51.47 14.32 -15.39
CA GLY A 29 52.82 14.36 -14.80
C GLY A 29 53.17 13.11 -13.99
N ASN A 30 54.27 13.13 -13.23
CA ASN A 30 54.75 11.96 -12.46
C ASN A 30 53.97 11.68 -11.15
N ALA A 31 52.86 12.38 -10.90
CA ALA A 31 51.96 12.16 -9.76
C ALA A 31 50.84 11.16 -10.13
N SER A 32 50.03 10.73 -9.16
CA SER A 32 48.84 9.91 -9.44
C SER A 32 47.73 10.79 -10.04
N ASN A 33 47.83 11.09 -11.34
CA ASN A 33 46.85 11.94 -12.03
C ASN A 33 45.58 11.15 -12.33
N THR A 34 44.45 11.87 -12.31
CA THR A 34 43.13 11.34 -12.65
C THR A 34 42.66 11.90 -13.99
N LEU A 35 42.21 11.01 -14.88
CA LEU A 35 41.50 11.36 -16.10
C LEU A 35 40.05 10.90 -15.97
N THR A 36 39.12 11.85 -16.03
CA THR A 36 37.67 11.58 -15.97
C THR A 36 37.06 11.75 -17.35
N GLY A 37 36.32 10.74 -17.81
CA GLY A 37 35.60 10.74 -19.08
C GLY A 37 34.41 11.69 -19.11
N LEU A 38 33.81 11.85 -20.27
CA LEU A 38 32.51 12.52 -20.41
C LEU A 38 31.39 11.66 -19.81
N ASN A 39 30.27 12.30 -19.45
CA ASN A 39 28.99 11.63 -19.15
C ASN A 39 28.34 11.08 -20.44
N ALA A 40 29.06 10.21 -21.15
CA ALA A 40 28.67 9.57 -22.39
C ALA A 40 29.43 8.24 -22.50
N SER A 41 28.77 7.23 -23.07
CA SER A 41 29.38 5.91 -23.23
C SER A 41 30.69 5.98 -24.03
N ALA A 42 31.74 5.35 -23.50
CA ALA A 42 33.07 5.40 -24.08
C ALA A 42 33.84 4.08 -23.94
N ILE A 43 34.84 3.93 -24.80
CA ILE A 43 35.82 2.84 -24.74
C ILE A 43 37.15 3.41 -24.26
N TRP A 44 37.71 2.79 -23.22
CA TRP A 44 39.05 3.05 -22.71
C TRP A 44 39.95 1.90 -23.13
N GLU A 45 40.81 2.14 -24.12
CA GLU A 45 41.85 1.18 -24.52
C GLU A 45 43.08 1.39 -23.62
N ILE A 46 43.41 0.41 -22.78
CA ILE A 46 44.52 0.47 -21.82
C ILE A 46 45.57 -0.57 -22.22
N ASP A 47 46.46 -0.15 -23.11
CA ASP A 47 47.44 -1.01 -23.78
C ASP A 47 48.87 -0.44 -23.76
N GLY A 48 49.08 0.70 -23.11
CA GLY A 48 50.35 1.43 -23.10
C GLY A 48 50.44 2.56 -24.14
N THR A 49 49.58 2.58 -25.16
CA THR A 49 49.34 3.74 -26.05
C THR A 49 48.13 4.56 -25.61
N ASN A 50 47.23 3.94 -24.85
CA ASN A 50 46.21 4.54 -23.99
C ASN A 50 45.28 5.55 -24.68
N ARG A 51 44.03 5.15 -24.93
CA ARG A 51 43.04 5.95 -25.66
C ARG A 51 41.69 5.95 -24.96
N TYR A 52 41.05 7.12 -24.93
CA TYR A 52 39.67 7.33 -24.53
C TYR A 52 38.84 7.66 -25.78
N ILE A 53 37.80 6.89 -26.05
CA ILE A 53 37.04 6.95 -27.31
C ILE A 53 35.56 7.08 -26.98
N SER A 54 34.96 8.24 -27.22
CA SER A 54 33.51 8.48 -27.14
C SER A 54 32.98 8.98 -28.48
N THR A 55 32.42 10.19 -28.57
CA THR A 55 32.10 10.84 -29.86
C THR A 55 33.36 11.27 -30.62
N ASN A 56 34.46 11.51 -29.89
CA ASN A 56 35.79 11.83 -30.40
C ASN A 56 36.83 10.87 -29.77
N SER A 57 38.07 10.87 -30.25
CA SER A 57 39.16 10.05 -29.69
C SER A 57 40.20 10.94 -29.02
N LEU A 58 40.52 10.65 -27.76
CA LEU A 58 41.55 11.31 -26.96
C LEU A 58 42.67 10.31 -26.67
N SER A 59 43.91 10.64 -27.02
CA SER A 59 45.07 9.86 -26.54
C SER A 59 45.49 10.38 -25.17
N PHE A 60 45.91 9.51 -24.25
CA PHE A 60 46.38 9.97 -22.94
C PHE A 60 47.56 9.17 -22.40
N THR A 61 48.45 9.82 -21.65
CA THR A 61 49.56 9.12 -20.96
C THR A 61 49.79 9.72 -19.58
N GLY A 62 50.43 8.98 -18.67
CA GLY A 62 50.76 9.52 -17.34
C GLY A 62 49.59 9.65 -16.37
N PHE A 63 48.47 8.95 -16.60
CA PHE A 63 47.33 8.90 -15.68
C PHE A 63 47.28 7.55 -14.99
N ARG A 64 47.21 7.57 -13.64
CA ARG A 64 47.10 6.36 -12.83
C ARG A 64 45.64 6.04 -12.51
N ASN A 65 44.81 7.06 -12.30
CA ASN A 65 43.40 6.88 -12.01
C ASN A 65 42.60 7.18 -13.28
N LEU A 66 41.89 6.19 -13.81
CA LEU A 66 41.01 6.34 -14.97
C LEU A 66 39.58 6.23 -14.48
N THR A 67 38.77 7.24 -14.73
CA THR A 67 37.39 7.34 -14.24
C THR A 67 36.46 7.54 -15.42
N GLY A 68 35.47 6.67 -15.55
CA GLY A 68 34.39 6.77 -16.52
C GLY A 68 33.47 7.97 -16.27
N GLY A 69 32.38 7.99 -17.04
CA GLY A 69 31.28 8.94 -16.89
C GLY A 69 30.08 8.34 -16.18
N SER A 70 28.92 9.00 -16.29
CA SER A 70 27.65 8.50 -15.75
C SER A 70 26.88 7.54 -16.68
N ASN A 71 27.50 7.10 -17.77
CA ASN A 71 26.89 6.19 -18.75
C ASN A 71 27.85 5.01 -18.97
N THR A 72 27.31 3.88 -19.47
CA THR A 72 28.08 2.66 -19.75
C THR A 72 29.40 2.90 -20.49
N ASP A 73 30.50 2.56 -19.84
CA ASP A 73 31.86 2.57 -20.34
C ASP A 73 32.44 1.15 -20.44
N THR A 74 33.37 0.97 -21.37
CA THR A 74 34.12 -0.28 -21.52
C THR A 74 35.61 -0.03 -21.39
N PHE A 75 36.23 -0.62 -20.38
CA PHE A 75 37.67 -0.62 -20.19
C PHE A 75 38.26 -1.90 -20.76
N ILE A 76 39.13 -1.79 -21.77
CA ILE A 76 39.79 -2.93 -22.42
C ILE A 76 41.25 -2.97 -21.95
N ILE A 77 41.61 -3.99 -21.19
CA ILE A 77 42.94 -4.17 -20.60
C ILE A 77 43.77 -5.13 -21.45
N THR A 78 44.92 -4.67 -21.93
CA THR A 78 45.86 -5.48 -22.70
C THR A 78 47.25 -5.48 -22.07
N GLY A 79 47.82 -6.67 -21.86
CA GLY A 79 49.14 -6.83 -21.25
C GLY A 79 49.15 -6.46 -19.76
N ASN A 80 50.34 -6.18 -19.23
CA ASN A 80 50.50 -5.82 -17.81
C ASN A 80 50.33 -4.31 -17.63
N GLN A 81 49.25 -3.89 -16.99
CA GLN A 81 48.89 -2.50 -16.79
C GLN A 81 48.95 -2.10 -15.31
N THR A 82 49.25 -0.83 -15.08
CA THR A 82 49.24 -0.21 -13.74
C THR A 82 48.29 0.98 -13.76
N ALA A 83 47.02 0.71 -13.48
CA ALA A 83 45.96 1.72 -13.42
C ALA A 83 44.91 1.32 -12.39
N ASP A 84 44.32 2.33 -11.76
CA ASP A 84 43.15 2.20 -10.90
C ASP A 84 41.93 2.62 -11.74
N LEU A 85 41.00 1.69 -11.99
CA LEU A 85 39.87 1.85 -12.91
C LEU A 85 38.58 2.07 -12.12
N ARG A 86 37.82 3.11 -12.50
CA ARG A 86 36.53 3.44 -11.88
C ARG A 86 35.45 3.62 -12.93
N GLY A 87 34.37 2.87 -12.82
CA GLY A 87 33.19 2.94 -13.69
C GLY A 87 32.38 4.22 -13.45
N GLN A 88 31.96 4.43 -12.20
CA GLN A 88 31.02 5.46 -11.74
C GLN A 88 29.57 5.00 -11.87
N ALA A 89 28.74 5.67 -12.66
CA ALA A 89 27.34 5.28 -12.85
C ALA A 89 27.16 4.76 -14.28
N GLY A 90 26.20 3.86 -14.49
CA GLY A 90 26.06 3.12 -15.73
C GLY A 90 26.59 1.69 -15.64
N ALA A 91 26.11 0.83 -16.53
CA ALA A 91 26.51 -0.57 -16.55
C ALA A 91 27.87 -0.72 -17.24
N ASP A 92 28.98 -0.72 -16.50
CA ASP A 92 30.33 -0.70 -17.06
C ASP A 92 30.93 -2.10 -17.23
N ARG A 93 31.81 -2.25 -18.23
CA ARG A 93 32.50 -3.51 -18.53
C ARG A 93 34.01 -3.36 -18.42
N PHE A 94 34.63 -4.22 -17.62
CA PHE A 94 36.08 -4.35 -17.48
C PHE A 94 36.54 -5.61 -18.20
N GLN A 95 36.93 -5.46 -19.46
CA GLN A 95 37.28 -6.54 -20.36
C GLN A 95 38.79 -6.81 -20.36
N PHE A 96 39.18 -8.04 -20.06
CA PHE A 96 40.56 -8.48 -20.06
C PHE A 96 40.88 -9.33 -21.28
N ASN A 97 41.92 -8.95 -22.02
CA ASN A 97 42.50 -9.81 -23.05
C ASN A 97 43.31 -10.96 -22.42
N ASN A 98 43.51 -12.05 -23.18
CA ASN A 98 44.23 -13.22 -22.69
C ASN A 98 45.60 -12.84 -22.13
N ALA A 99 45.89 -13.31 -20.91
CA ALA A 99 47.11 -13.04 -20.15
C ALA A 99 47.36 -11.56 -19.77
N ALA A 100 46.34 -10.69 -19.82
CA ALA A 100 46.43 -9.35 -19.24
C ALA A 100 46.59 -9.43 -17.70
N ASN A 101 47.22 -8.42 -17.09
CA ASN A 101 47.26 -8.31 -15.63
C ASN A 101 47.08 -6.85 -15.24
N LEU A 102 46.24 -6.59 -14.25
CA LEU A 102 46.07 -5.27 -13.66
C LEU A 102 46.67 -5.26 -12.26
N THR A 103 47.66 -4.40 -12.05
CA THR A 103 48.30 -4.25 -10.73
C THR A 103 47.54 -3.30 -9.80
N GLY A 104 46.67 -2.43 -10.36
CA GLY A 104 45.79 -1.54 -9.60
C GLY A 104 44.41 -2.15 -9.31
N THR A 105 43.49 -1.32 -8.85
CA THR A 105 42.15 -1.73 -8.41
C THR A 105 41.07 -1.53 -9.48
N ILE A 106 39.98 -2.29 -9.40
CA ILE A 106 38.73 -2.03 -10.13
C ILE A 106 37.63 -1.60 -9.16
N ASP A 107 36.89 -0.56 -9.52
CA ASP A 107 35.68 -0.11 -8.84
C ASP A 107 34.59 0.11 -9.88
N GLY A 108 33.54 -0.72 -9.87
CA GLY A 108 32.41 -0.57 -10.80
C GLY A 108 31.54 0.66 -10.53
N GLY A 109 31.44 1.11 -9.27
CA GLY A 109 30.54 2.19 -8.88
C GLY A 109 29.09 1.74 -8.66
N THR A 110 28.10 2.44 -9.22
CA THR A 110 26.68 2.09 -9.16
C THR A 110 26.26 1.35 -10.43
N ASP A 111 25.09 0.71 -10.41
CA ASP A 111 24.51 -0.05 -11.52
C ASP A 111 25.26 -1.37 -11.81
N SER A 112 24.76 -2.16 -12.78
CA SER A 112 25.26 -3.51 -13.05
C SER A 112 26.60 -3.51 -13.78
N ASN A 113 27.66 -3.86 -13.07
CA ASN A 113 29.05 -3.79 -13.56
C ASN A 113 29.68 -5.17 -13.76
N THR A 114 30.38 -5.36 -14.88
CA THR A 114 30.89 -6.67 -15.31
C THR A 114 32.42 -6.74 -15.35
N ILE A 115 33.03 -7.75 -14.71
CA ILE A 115 34.39 -8.21 -15.07
C ILE A 115 34.28 -9.28 -16.14
N ASP A 116 34.93 -9.05 -17.27
CA ASP A 116 34.93 -9.98 -18.40
C ASP A 116 36.32 -10.58 -18.61
N ALA A 117 36.49 -11.82 -18.14
CA ALA A 117 37.68 -12.64 -18.34
C ALA A 117 37.45 -13.74 -19.39
N SER A 118 36.47 -13.59 -20.29
CA SER A 118 36.13 -14.62 -21.27
C SER A 118 37.25 -14.93 -22.27
N ALA A 119 38.24 -14.06 -22.40
CA ALA A 119 39.38 -14.26 -23.28
C ALA A 119 40.49 -15.15 -22.67
N TYR A 120 40.42 -15.50 -21.37
CA TYR A 120 41.44 -16.31 -20.74
C TYR A 120 41.33 -17.78 -21.15
N THR A 121 42.49 -18.36 -21.47
CA THR A 121 42.62 -19.79 -21.75
C THR A 121 43.17 -20.59 -20.56
N THR A 122 43.54 -19.91 -19.48
CA THR A 122 44.08 -20.48 -18.25
C THR A 122 43.03 -20.40 -17.14
N ALA A 123 43.00 -21.37 -16.24
CA ALA A 123 42.10 -21.36 -15.09
C ALA A 123 42.17 -20.03 -14.31
N GLN A 124 41.01 -19.42 -14.08
CA GLN A 124 40.80 -18.23 -13.28
C GLN A 124 40.11 -18.62 -11.97
N GLN A 125 40.57 -18.01 -10.89
CA GLN A 125 39.93 -18.08 -9.59
C GLN A 125 39.44 -16.69 -9.18
N VAL A 126 38.20 -16.66 -8.70
CA VAL A 126 37.54 -15.50 -8.10
C VAL A 126 37.13 -15.84 -6.68
N THR A 127 37.42 -14.93 -5.76
CA THR A 127 37.02 -15.05 -4.36
C THR A 127 36.35 -13.76 -3.92
N LEU A 128 35.10 -13.85 -3.49
CA LEU A 128 34.39 -12.72 -2.90
C LEU A 128 34.89 -12.50 -1.47
N THR A 129 35.19 -11.25 -1.13
CA THR A 129 35.75 -10.87 0.18
C THR A 129 34.86 -9.90 0.94
N GLY A 130 33.87 -9.29 0.29
CA GLY A 130 32.85 -8.46 0.92
C GLY A 130 31.82 -7.93 -0.07
N LEU A 131 30.91 -7.10 0.42
CA LEU A 131 30.03 -6.29 -0.43
C LEU A 131 30.82 -5.09 -1.00
N GLY A 132 30.42 -4.61 -2.16
CA GLY A 132 30.95 -3.35 -2.69
C GLY A 132 30.49 -2.14 -1.85
N GLY A 133 31.22 -1.03 -1.95
CA GLY A 133 30.90 0.20 -1.24
C GLY A 133 29.64 0.93 -1.73
N SER A 134 29.14 0.60 -2.92
CA SER A 134 28.01 1.26 -3.59
C SER A 134 27.02 0.27 -4.22
N ASP A 135 27.51 -0.80 -4.83
CA ASP A 135 26.71 -1.86 -5.49
C ASP A 135 27.52 -3.17 -5.47
N GLY A 136 26.99 -4.30 -5.94
CA GLY A 136 27.75 -5.51 -6.24
C GLY A 136 28.68 -6.03 -5.14
N PHE A 137 29.80 -6.65 -5.53
CA PHE A 137 30.72 -7.31 -4.61
C PHE A 137 32.13 -6.76 -4.69
N ALA A 138 32.85 -6.96 -3.59
CA ALA A 138 34.30 -6.80 -3.51
C ALA A 138 34.98 -8.16 -3.42
N GLY A 139 36.16 -8.28 -4.01
CA GLY A 139 36.84 -9.56 -4.10
C GLY A 139 38.23 -9.50 -4.73
N THR A 140 38.80 -10.70 -4.88
CA THR A 140 40.08 -10.92 -5.57
C THR A 140 39.85 -11.74 -6.84
N HIS A 141 40.56 -11.38 -7.90
CA HIS A 141 40.57 -12.10 -9.17
C HIS A 141 42.04 -12.45 -9.51
N SER A 142 42.27 -13.61 -10.13
CA SER A 142 43.61 -14.14 -10.43
C SER A 142 44.52 -13.19 -11.25
N SER A 143 43.93 -12.30 -12.04
CA SER A 143 44.62 -11.31 -12.88
C SER A 143 44.51 -9.85 -12.39
N ILE A 144 43.90 -9.61 -11.22
CA ILE A 144 43.73 -8.28 -10.63
C ILE A 144 44.40 -8.27 -9.25
N ILE A 145 45.64 -7.75 -9.19
CA ILE A 145 46.45 -7.77 -7.97
C ILE A 145 45.89 -6.83 -6.91
N GLY A 146 45.30 -5.70 -7.32
CA GLY A 146 44.70 -4.72 -6.40
C GLY A 146 43.31 -5.10 -5.87
N GLY A 147 42.69 -6.17 -6.39
CA GLY A 147 41.30 -6.53 -6.10
C GLY A 147 40.27 -5.66 -6.84
N PHE A 148 38.99 -6.02 -6.66
CA PHE A 148 37.85 -5.30 -7.22
C PHE A 148 36.82 -4.96 -6.13
N THR A 149 35.98 -3.96 -6.42
CA THR A 149 34.77 -3.60 -5.67
C THR A 149 33.66 -3.21 -6.63
N ASN A 150 32.42 -3.29 -6.17
CA ASN A 150 31.23 -2.88 -6.92
C ASN A 150 31.01 -3.63 -8.24
N ILE A 151 31.20 -4.96 -8.23
CA ILE A 151 31.00 -5.82 -9.40
C ILE A 151 29.80 -6.73 -9.21
N SER A 152 28.90 -6.74 -10.19
CA SER A 152 27.62 -7.46 -10.16
C SER A 152 27.52 -8.55 -11.22
N ALA A 153 28.51 -8.66 -12.12
CA ALA A 153 28.61 -9.77 -13.07
C ALA A 153 30.08 -10.17 -13.34
N ILE A 154 30.35 -11.47 -13.50
CA ILE A 154 31.70 -11.99 -13.82
C ILE A 154 31.62 -13.10 -14.87
N ALA A 155 32.44 -13.00 -15.91
CA ALA A 155 32.60 -14.03 -16.94
C ALA A 155 33.97 -14.70 -16.85
N GLY A 156 34.00 -16.02 -16.68
CA GLY A 156 35.20 -16.87 -16.75
C GLY A 156 35.64 -17.17 -18.17
N GLY A 157 36.82 -17.77 -18.32
CA GLY A 157 37.43 -18.16 -19.58
C GLY A 157 37.17 -19.62 -19.96
N THR A 158 38.00 -20.18 -20.82
CA THR A 158 37.92 -21.61 -21.19
C THR A 158 38.74 -22.52 -20.27
N GLY A 159 39.29 -21.97 -19.18
CA GLY A 159 39.97 -22.73 -18.14
C GLY A 159 38.97 -23.49 -17.27
N THR A 160 39.46 -24.31 -16.33
CA THR A 160 38.59 -24.84 -15.28
C THR A 160 38.56 -23.82 -14.16
N ASP A 161 37.53 -22.99 -14.15
CA ASP A 161 37.44 -21.81 -13.33
C ASP A 161 36.73 -22.11 -12.01
N THR A 162 37.07 -21.34 -10.97
CA THR A 162 36.52 -21.53 -9.61
C THR A 162 35.99 -20.23 -9.05
N LEU A 163 34.72 -20.25 -8.63
CA LEU A 163 34.07 -19.15 -7.92
C LEU A 163 33.89 -19.54 -6.45
N ILE A 164 34.50 -18.75 -5.57
CA ILE A 164 34.42 -18.91 -4.11
C ILE A 164 33.56 -17.77 -3.56
N GLY A 165 32.45 -18.15 -2.90
CA GLY A 165 31.49 -17.23 -2.30
C GLY A 165 32.01 -16.49 -1.07
N LEU A 166 31.17 -15.65 -0.49
CA LEU A 166 31.47 -14.98 0.78
C LEU A 166 31.44 -16.00 1.92
N ASN A 167 32.11 -15.67 3.03
CA ASN A 167 31.89 -16.37 4.30
C ASN A 167 30.59 -15.91 4.98
N ALA A 168 29.47 -16.03 4.27
CA ALA A 168 28.13 -15.61 4.67
C ALA A 168 27.12 -16.53 3.98
N SER A 169 25.91 -16.65 4.55
CA SER A 169 24.86 -17.44 3.91
C SER A 169 24.45 -16.85 2.57
N ALA A 170 24.33 -17.70 1.55
CA ALA A 170 23.99 -17.32 0.19
C ALA A 170 23.23 -18.41 -0.56
N THR A 171 22.55 -18.02 -1.64
CA THR A 171 21.89 -18.93 -2.58
C THR A 171 22.64 -18.91 -3.91
N TRP A 172 22.96 -20.10 -4.42
CA TRP A 172 23.59 -20.36 -5.70
C TRP A 172 22.54 -20.96 -6.63
N GLU A 173 22.11 -20.22 -7.64
CA GLU A 173 21.20 -20.71 -8.66
C GLU A 173 22.02 -21.20 -9.87
N VAL A 174 21.82 -22.46 -10.25
CA VAL A 174 22.50 -23.11 -11.38
C VAL A 174 21.46 -23.57 -12.41
N ASP A 175 21.14 -22.67 -13.33
CA ASP A 175 20.02 -22.80 -14.27
C ASP A 175 20.37 -22.47 -15.74
N GLY A 176 21.62 -22.04 -16.01
CA GLY A 176 22.08 -21.60 -17.32
C GLY A 176 22.22 -20.08 -17.46
N THR A 177 21.56 -19.28 -16.62
CA THR A 177 21.84 -17.85 -16.43
C THR A 177 22.78 -17.64 -15.24
N ASN A 178 22.68 -18.51 -14.23
CA ASN A 178 23.62 -18.70 -13.13
C ASN A 178 23.85 -17.44 -12.25
N ARG A 179 23.34 -17.49 -11.02
CA ARG A 179 23.38 -16.35 -10.08
C ARG A 179 23.88 -16.77 -8.70
N TYR A 180 24.57 -15.86 -8.02
CA TYR A 180 24.93 -15.94 -6.61
C TYR A 180 24.20 -14.81 -5.88
N LEU A 181 23.30 -15.18 -4.96
CA LEU A 181 22.41 -14.28 -4.25
C LEU A 181 22.81 -14.24 -2.77
N SER A 182 23.18 -13.07 -2.29
CA SER A 182 23.33 -12.80 -0.85
C SER A 182 22.63 -11.47 -0.53
N THR A 183 23.29 -10.51 0.12
CA THR A 183 22.77 -9.13 0.20
C THR A 183 22.71 -8.48 -1.17
N ASN A 184 23.71 -8.74 -2.03
CA ASN A 184 23.74 -8.30 -3.42
C ASN A 184 23.63 -9.53 -4.35
N ILE A 185 23.41 -9.28 -5.65
CA ILE A 185 23.31 -10.33 -6.68
C ILE A 185 24.56 -10.27 -7.57
N LEU A 186 25.17 -11.44 -7.83
CA LEU A 186 26.26 -11.63 -8.75
C LEU A 186 25.84 -12.60 -9.86
N GLU A 187 25.81 -12.15 -11.11
CA GLU A 187 25.64 -13.01 -12.28
C GLU A 187 26.99 -13.63 -12.68
N TRP A 188 27.03 -14.91 -13.03
CA TRP A 188 28.29 -15.57 -13.40
C TRP A 188 28.15 -16.54 -14.57
N ASN A 189 29.20 -16.67 -15.38
CA ASN A 189 29.27 -17.68 -16.42
C ASN A 189 30.67 -18.27 -16.55
N SER A 190 30.76 -19.47 -17.14
CA SER A 190 32.03 -20.18 -17.38
C SER A 190 32.84 -20.44 -16.10
N PHE A 191 32.15 -20.86 -15.02
CA PHE A 191 32.77 -21.37 -13.79
C PHE A 191 32.28 -22.80 -13.54
N GLU A 192 33.20 -23.76 -13.55
CA GLU A 192 32.87 -25.18 -13.38
C GLU A 192 32.78 -25.59 -11.91
N ASN A 193 33.62 -25.01 -11.04
CA ASN A 193 33.66 -25.33 -9.62
C ASN A 193 33.07 -24.20 -8.77
N LEU A 194 32.17 -24.58 -7.86
CA LEU A 194 31.52 -23.68 -6.91
C LEU A 194 31.91 -24.06 -5.50
N THR A 195 32.26 -23.07 -4.68
CA THR A 195 32.64 -23.29 -3.29
C THR A 195 31.96 -22.25 -2.41
N GLY A 196 31.12 -22.73 -1.49
CA GLY A 196 30.48 -21.93 -0.45
C GLY A 196 31.45 -21.45 0.63
N GLY A 197 30.89 -20.76 1.62
CA GLY A 197 31.59 -20.23 2.77
C GLY A 197 31.64 -21.21 3.95
N ASN A 198 31.81 -20.69 5.16
CA ASN A 198 31.65 -21.47 6.40
C ASN A 198 30.28 -21.25 7.05
N GLN A 199 29.35 -20.64 6.32
CA GLN A 199 27.98 -20.38 6.75
C GLN A 199 27.04 -21.16 5.83
N ALA A 200 25.77 -21.30 6.20
CA ALA A 200 24.83 -22.10 5.42
C ALA A 200 24.63 -21.55 3.99
N ASP A 201 24.99 -22.35 2.99
CA ASP A 201 24.80 -22.07 1.57
C ASP A 201 23.69 -22.97 0.96
N LEU A 202 22.87 -22.40 0.06
CA LEU A 202 21.85 -23.12 -0.70
C LEU A 202 22.28 -23.25 -2.17
N PHE A 203 22.43 -24.46 -2.69
CA PHE A 203 22.73 -24.73 -4.09
C PHE A 203 21.49 -25.27 -4.82
N GLN A 204 20.82 -24.42 -5.59
CA GLN A 204 19.62 -24.76 -6.35
C GLN A 204 19.96 -25.13 -7.80
N LEU A 205 19.64 -26.36 -8.20
CA LEU A 205 20.05 -26.94 -9.48
C LEU A 205 18.84 -27.18 -10.40
N SER A 206 18.87 -26.58 -11.58
CA SER A 206 17.91 -26.82 -12.68
C SER A 206 18.58 -27.47 -13.91
N VAL A 207 19.91 -27.37 -13.99
CA VAL A 207 20.75 -28.04 -15.00
C VAL A 207 21.93 -28.74 -14.31
N ASN A 208 22.59 -29.69 -14.98
CA ASN A 208 23.72 -30.41 -14.40
C ASN A 208 25.01 -29.58 -14.49
N PRO A 209 25.64 -29.18 -13.37
CA PRO A 209 26.94 -28.51 -13.40
C PRO A 209 28.05 -29.48 -13.84
N THR A 210 29.08 -28.95 -14.49
CA THR A 210 30.18 -29.75 -15.08
C THR A 210 31.33 -30.01 -14.13
N GLY A 211 31.36 -29.37 -12.95
CA GLY A 211 32.40 -29.53 -11.93
C GLY A 211 31.86 -29.88 -10.53
N LEU A 212 32.65 -29.55 -9.50
CA LEU A 212 32.37 -29.91 -8.11
C LEU A 212 31.62 -28.79 -7.37
N ILE A 213 30.60 -29.16 -6.61
CA ILE A 213 29.97 -28.30 -5.59
C ILE A 213 30.55 -28.64 -4.22
N THR A 214 31.01 -27.62 -3.50
CA THR A 214 31.49 -27.75 -2.11
C THR A 214 30.73 -26.77 -1.23
N GLY A 215 30.00 -27.26 -0.22
CA GLY A 215 29.27 -26.43 0.73
C GLY A 215 30.20 -25.69 1.67
N GLY A 216 30.87 -26.42 2.56
CA GLY A 216 31.79 -25.83 3.52
C GLY A 216 31.54 -26.38 4.92
N THR A 217 31.77 -25.59 5.96
CA THR A 217 31.46 -26.02 7.34
C THR A 217 30.10 -25.54 7.85
N GLY A 218 29.34 -24.86 6.99
CA GLY A 218 27.97 -24.44 7.25
C GLY A 218 26.99 -25.61 7.14
N GLU A 219 25.71 -25.33 7.37
CA GLU A 219 24.63 -26.28 7.08
C GLU A 219 24.21 -26.08 5.62
N ASP A 220 24.78 -26.88 4.73
CA ASP A 220 24.71 -26.62 3.30
C ASP A 220 23.63 -27.47 2.62
N THR A 221 22.84 -26.84 1.74
CA THR A 221 21.68 -27.48 1.09
C THR A 221 21.92 -27.67 -0.40
N LEU A 222 21.64 -28.87 -0.90
CA LEU A 222 21.62 -29.21 -2.31
C LEU A 222 20.17 -29.46 -2.77
N ASP A 223 19.62 -28.56 -3.58
CA ASP A 223 18.21 -28.53 -3.95
C ASP A 223 17.99 -28.83 -5.44
N PHE A 224 17.23 -29.89 -5.73
CA PHE A 224 16.85 -30.33 -7.08
C PHE A 224 15.38 -30.07 -7.41
N SER A 225 14.68 -29.24 -6.64
CA SER A 225 13.24 -28.99 -6.80
C SER A 225 12.83 -28.59 -8.22
N ASN A 226 13.73 -27.92 -8.95
CA ASN A 226 13.54 -27.45 -10.34
C ASN A 226 14.22 -28.36 -11.39
N PHE A 227 14.75 -29.51 -10.99
CA PHE A 227 15.47 -30.42 -11.88
C PHE A 227 14.47 -31.24 -12.74
N PRO A 228 14.65 -31.28 -14.07
CA PRO A 228 13.61 -31.77 -15.00
C PRO A 228 13.46 -33.31 -15.03
N THR A 229 14.35 -34.06 -14.39
CA THR A 229 14.36 -35.53 -14.41
C THR A 229 14.59 -36.10 -13.01
N ALA A 230 14.20 -37.35 -12.79
CA ALA A 230 14.49 -38.03 -11.52
C ALA A 230 15.99 -38.05 -11.19
N ILE A 231 16.33 -37.79 -9.93
CA ILE A 231 17.68 -37.77 -9.42
C ILE A 231 18.10 -39.13 -8.85
N ASN A 232 19.38 -39.45 -9.00
CA ASN A 232 19.99 -40.65 -8.46
C ASN A 232 21.26 -40.23 -7.74
N LEU A 233 21.22 -40.21 -6.41
CA LEU A 233 22.35 -39.82 -5.58
C LEU A 233 22.81 -41.00 -4.72
N THR A 234 24.14 -41.12 -4.61
CA THR A 234 24.81 -42.09 -3.75
C THR A 234 25.64 -41.34 -2.72
N LEU A 235 25.33 -41.56 -1.44
CA LEU A 235 26.12 -41.06 -0.33
C LEU A 235 27.37 -41.93 -0.17
N ASN A 236 28.57 -41.33 -0.24
CA ASN A 236 29.85 -42.04 -0.25
C ASN A 236 30.68 -41.84 1.03
N GLY A 237 30.11 -41.19 2.03
CA GLY A 237 30.73 -40.92 3.33
C GLY A 237 30.60 -39.45 3.73
N ALA A 238 30.90 -39.16 4.99
CA ALA A 238 30.85 -37.79 5.54
C ALA A 238 32.20 -37.41 6.16
N ASN A 239 32.46 -36.11 6.26
CA ASN A 239 33.56 -35.56 7.04
C ASN A 239 33.08 -34.31 7.80
N ILE A 240 34.00 -33.55 8.41
CA ILE A 240 33.68 -32.38 9.24
C ILE A 240 32.89 -31.28 8.50
N THR A 241 32.90 -31.29 7.17
CA THR A 241 32.16 -30.36 6.31
C THR A 241 30.78 -30.89 5.90
N GLY A 242 30.38 -32.10 6.31
CA GLY A 242 29.10 -32.73 5.91
C GLY A 242 29.26 -33.95 5.00
N PHE A 243 28.17 -34.35 4.33
CA PHE A 243 28.14 -35.53 3.47
C PHE A 243 28.73 -35.28 2.08
N ASN A 244 29.39 -36.31 1.54
CA ASN A 244 29.96 -36.32 0.21
C ASN A 244 29.26 -37.39 -0.63
N GLY A 245 29.06 -37.11 -1.92
CA GLY A 245 28.33 -38.01 -2.78
C GLY A 245 28.57 -37.80 -4.26
N THR A 246 28.04 -38.75 -5.02
CA THR A 246 28.13 -38.81 -6.48
C THR A 246 26.77 -39.18 -7.07
N GLY A 247 26.63 -39.07 -8.38
CA GLY A 247 25.43 -39.48 -9.09
C GLY A 247 25.03 -38.42 -10.09
N THR A 248 23.81 -37.89 -9.95
CA THR A 248 23.31 -36.74 -10.74
C THR A 248 24.29 -35.55 -10.72
N VAL A 249 24.89 -35.25 -9.57
CA VAL A 249 25.96 -34.26 -9.39
C VAL A 249 27.03 -34.82 -8.45
N SER A 250 28.26 -34.32 -8.55
CA SER A 250 29.30 -34.58 -7.55
C SER A 250 29.31 -33.46 -6.52
N PHE A 251 29.26 -33.82 -5.24
CA PHE A 251 29.19 -32.85 -4.14
C PHE A 251 30.05 -33.27 -2.95
N ALA A 252 30.50 -32.27 -2.20
CA ALA A 252 31.21 -32.44 -0.95
C ALA A 252 30.67 -31.46 0.10
N GLY A 253 30.56 -31.94 1.33
CA GLY A 253 30.10 -31.15 2.46
C GLY A 253 28.69 -30.59 2.32
N ILE A 254 27.68 -31.47 2.23
CA ILE A 254 26.26 -31.13 2.15
C ILE A 254 25.51 -31.80 3.31
N ASP A 255 24.57 -31.09 3.91
CA ASP A 255 23.81 -31.52 5.11
C ASP A 255 22.31 -31.69 4.83
N THR A 256 21.81 -31.08 3.75
CA THR A 256 20.40 -31.21 3.33
C THR A 256 20.30 -31.50 1.83
N ILE A 257 19.44 -32.44 1.45
CA ILE A 257 19.13 -32.75 0.04
C ILE A 257 17.62 -32.63 -0.20
N VAL A 258 17.23 -31.90 -1.24
CA VAL A 258 15.83 -31.82 -1.69
C VAL A 258 15.71 -32.47 -3.07
N GLY A 259 14.83 -33.46 -3.21
CA GLY A 259 14.58 -34.15 -4.48
C GLY A 259 13.82 -33.32 -5.51
N SER A 260 13.63 -33.91 -6.69
CA SER A 260 12.95 -33.30 -7.84
C SER A 260 11.42 -33.37 -7.73
N ALA A 261 10.72 -32.93 -8.77
CA ALA A 261 9.27 -33.09 -8.91
C ALA A 261 8.84 -34.45 -9.49
N ASN A 262 9.78 -35.36 -9.76
CA ASN A 262 9.50 -36.67 -10.34
C ASN A 262 9.25 -37.72 -9.26
N THR A 263 8.44 -38.74 -9.55
CA THR A 263 7.97 -39.72 -8.54
C THR A 263 8.94 -40.88 -8.28
N ARG A 264 10.24 -40.73 -8.59
CA ARG A 264 11.22 -41.83 -8.59
C ARG A 264 12.62 -41.38 -8.16
N ASP A 265 12.70 -40.39 -7.29
CA ASP A 265 13.96 -39.95 -6.76
C ASP A 265 14.54 -41.00 -5.82
N THR A 266 15.81 -41.34 -6.06
CA THR A 266 16.48 -42.44 -5.35
C THR A 266 17.64 -41.88 -4.53
N LEU A 267 17.57 -42.07 -3.22
CA LEU A 267 18.68 -41.82 -2.30
C LEU A 267 19.24 -43.15 -1.80
N THR A 268 20.47 -43.45 -2.24
CA THR A 268 21.15 -44.70 -1.87
C THR A 268 22.23 -44.43 -0.83
N ALA A 269 22.12 -45.10 0.32
CA ALA A 269 23.21 -45.19 1.28
C ALA A 269 24.21 -46.27 0.82
N ASN A 270 25.44 -45.88 0.45
CA ASN A 270 26.45 -46.85 0.00
C ASN A 270 26.83 -47.82 1.15
N PRO A 271 26.53 -49.12 1.04
CA PRO A 271 26.70 -50.07 2.13
C PRO A 271 28.17 -50.34 2.49
N THR A 272 29.11 -49.92 1.64
CA THR A 272 30.55 -50.03 1.94
C THR A 272 31.11 -48.79 2.64
N ALA A 273 30.38 -47.67 2.59
CA ALA A 273 30.77 -46.42 3.24
C ALA A 273 30.21 -46.27 4.66
N PHE A 274 29.10 -46.97 4.98
CA PHE A 274 28.43 -46.87 6.27
C PHE A 274 28.32 -48.24 6.94
N SER A 275 28.98 -48.39 8.10
CA SER A 275 28.90 -49.62 8.90
C SER A 275 27.67 -49.67 9.82
N GLU A 276 27.09 -48.51 10.13
CA GLU A 276 25.83 -48.35 10.87
C GLU A 276 25.07 -47.12 10.32
N SER A 277 23.75 -47.20 10.13
CA SER A 277 22.92 -46.08 9.64
C SER A 277 21.44 -46.19 10.04
N GLU A 278 20.65 -45.12 9.88
CA GLU A 278 19.20 -45.07 10.19
C GLU A 278 18.40 -44.17 9.23
N TRP A 279 17.15 -44.60 8.93
CA TRP A 279 16.12 -43.81 8.25
C TRP A 279 15.04 -43.48 9.27
N ASN A 280 14.73 -42.19 9.45
CA ASN A 280 13.57 -41.73 10.21
C ASN A 280 12.54 -41.15 9.23
N LEU A 281 11.28 -41.59 9.32
CA LEU A 281 10.16 -41.20 8.43
C LEU A 281 9.03 -40.47 9.15
N ASP A 282 9.31 -39.95 10.35
CA ASP A 282 8.41 -39.01 11.02
C ASP A 282 8.31 -37.70 10.21
N ALA A 283 7.65 -36.69 10.78
CA ALA A 283 7.36 -35.42 10.10
C ALA A 283 8.59 -34.70 9.46
N ASP A 284 9.83 -35.02 9.90
CA ASP A 284 11.09 -34.52 9.37
C ASP A 284 12.03 -35.69 8.95
N PRO A 285 11.98 -36.15 7.69
CA PRO A 285 12.76 -37.30 7.26
C PRO A 285 14.27 -37.07 7.33
N THR A 286 15.01 -38.02 7.92
CA THR A 286 16.47 -37.93 8.09
C THR A 286 17.19 -39.25 7.83
N PHE A 287 18.43 -39.12 7.38
CA PHE A 287 19.41 -40.20 7.32
C PHE A 287 20.56 -39.90 8.29
N SER A 288 20.99 -40.88 9.08
CA SER A 288 22.14 -40.72 9.99
C SER A 288 23.12 -41.86 9.85
N ASP A 289 24.43 -41.55 9.90
CA ASP A 289 25.53 -42.52 10.07
C ASP A 289 25.99 -42.65 11.54
N ARG A 290 25.18 -42.12 12.46
CA ARG A 290 25.40 -41.97 13.92
C ARG A 290 26.40 -40.88 14.34
N THR A 291 27.16 -40.31 13.41
CA THR A 291 28.10 -39.21 13.68
C THR A 291 27.61 -37.92 13.02
N HIS A 292 27.00 -38.03 11.85
CA HIS A 292 26.46 -36.96 11.03
C HIS A 292 24.99 -37.25 10.70
N THR A 293 24.22 -36.21 10.41
CA THR A 293 22.81 -36.31 10.03
C THR A 293 22.57 -35.55 8.74
N LEU A 294 21.94 -36.21 7.77
CA LEU A 294 21.47 -35.63 6.53
C LEU A 294 19.95 -35.48 6.60
N LYS A 295 19.44 -34.28 6.33
CA LYS A 295 18.00 -34.07 6.12
C LYS A 295 17.65 -34.31 4.67
N PHE A 296 16.49 -34.91 4.41
CA PHE A 296 16.01 -35.06 3.03
C PHE A 296 14.50 -34.90 2.90
N SER A 297 14.07 -34.52 1.69
CA SER A 297 12.66 -34.43 1.32
C SER A 297 12.49 -34.74 -0.16
N ARG A 298 11.26 -35.10 -0.58
CA ARG A 298 10.92 -35.45 -1.98
C ARG A 298 11.75 -36.61 -2.53
N ILE A 299 11.92 -37.67 -1.74
CA ILE A 299 12.61 -38.90 -2.13
C ILE A 299 11.65 -40.06 -1.95
N GLU A 300 11.26 -40.71 -3.05
CA GLU A 300 10.24 -41.78 -3.03
C GLU A 300 10.82 -43.19 -2.81
N ASP A 301 12.11 -43.39 -3.09
CA ASP A 301 12.76 -44.69 -2.96
C ASP A 301 13.98 -44.63 -2.04
N LEU A 302 13.81 -45.17 -0.83
CA LEU A 302 14.86 -45.33 0.18
C LEU A 302 15.34 -46.78 0.19
N THR A 303 16.61 -46.98 -0.13
CA THR A 303 17.18 -48.34 -0.24
C THR A 303 18.35 -48.54 0.72
N GLY A 304 18.41 -49.74 1.34
CA GLY A 304 19.54 -50.18 2.18
C GLY A 304 19.27 -50.79 3.58
N LYS A 305 18.03 -51.17 4.02
CA LYS A 305 17.68 -51.72 5.39
C LYS A 305 16.66 -52.93 5.42
N ASN A 306 16.24 -53.41 6.63
CA ASN A 306 15.36 -54.60 6.92
C ASN A 306 13.83 -54.29 7.00
N ASN A 307 12.99 -54.74 6.05
CA ASN A 307 11.55 -54.42 5.98
C ASN A 307 10.62 -55.64 6.32
N ILE A 308 9.58 -55.48 7.18
CA ILE A 308 8.60 -56.54 7.58
C ILE A 308 7.24 -56.35 6.88
N ARG A 309 6.70 -57.43 6.29
CA ARG A 309 5.45 -57.41 5.49
C ARG A 309 4.41 -58.39 6.07
N LEU A 310 3.22 -57.88 6.40
CA LEU A 310 2.03 -58.64 6.81
C LEU A 310 0.93 -58.48 5.75
N SER A 311 0.26 -59.57 5.39
CA SER A 311 -0.76 -59.53 4.32
C SER A 311 -2.00 -60.32 4.71
N GLY A 312 -3.17 -59.68 4.62
CA GLY A 312 -4.44 -60.37 4.86
C GLY A 312 -4.86 -61.32 3.74
N ALA A 313 -4.17 -61.27 2.59
CA ALA A 313 -4.47 -62.08 1.41
C ALA A 313 -3.26 -62.29 0.47
N THR A 314 -3.49 -63.07 -0.58
CA THR A 314 -2.75 -62.95 -1.85
C THR A 314 -3.24 -61.69 -2.56
N VAL A 315 -2.34 -60.85 -3.09
CA VAL A 315 -2.58 -59.51 -3.70
C VAL A 315 -3.69 -59.46 -4.78
N THR A 316 -4.21 -60.62 -5.23
CA THR A 316 -5.29 -60.74 -6.23
C THR A 316 -6.66 -61.12 -5.66
N SER A 317 -6.82 -61.23 -4.34
CA SER A 317 -8.11 -61.53 -3.69
C SER A 317 -9.07 -60.35 -3.86
N THR A 318 -10.36 -60.58 -4.12
CA THR A 318 -11.38 -59.53 -4.35
C THR A 318 -12.50 -59.56 -3.29
N ILE A 319 -12.19 -60.03 -2.08
CA ILE A 319 -13.18 -60.24 -1.01
C ILE A 319 -12.93 -59.19 0.06
N ASP A 320 -13.97 -58.42 0.35
CA ASP A 320 -14.04 -57.47 1.45
C ASP A 320 -13.58 -58.06 2.79
N GLN A 321 -12.78 -57.31 3.55
CA GLN A 321 -12.32 -57.68 4.88
C GLN A 321 -12.66 -56.61 5.92
N ASP A 322 -12.94 -57.03 7.15
CA ASP A 322 -12.92 -56.16 8.32
C ASP A 322 -11.76 -56.62 9.21
N LEU A 323 -10.70 -55.83 9.25
CA LEU A 323 -9.41 -56.16 9.83
C LEU A 323 -9.15 -55.32 11.08
N THR A 324 -8.40 -55.90 12.00
CA THR A 324 -7.84 -55.20 13.15
C THR A 324 -6.40 -55.60 13.36
N LEU A 325 -5.51 -54.62 13.35
CA LEU A 325 -4.12 -54.81 13.73
C LEU A 325 -4.01 -54.68 15.25
N ARG A 326 -3.45 -55.70 15.92
CA ARG A 326 -3.32 -55.73 17.39
C ARG A 326 -1.94 -56.22 17.81
N TYR A 327 -1.41 -55.65 18.89
CA TYR A 327 -0.12 -56.03 19.46
C TYR A 327 -0.30 -56.71 20.82
N ASN A 328 0.24 -57.92 20.97
CA ASN A 328 0.26 -58.63 22.24
C ASN A 328 1.63 -58.51 22.91
N ALA A 329 1.72 -57.62 23.90
CA ALA A 329 2.95 -57.39 24.65
C ALA A 329 3.47 -58.63 25.40
N ASN A 330 2.58 -59.57 25.79
CA ASN A 330 2.98 -60.77 26.51
C ASN A 330 3.68 -61.80 25.62
N THR A 331 3.31 -61.84 24.34
CA THR A 331 3.85 -62.81 23.36
C THR A 331 4.77 -62.15 22.33
N THR A 332 4.98 -60.83 22.42
CA THR A 332 5.76 -60.01 21.46
C THR A 332 5.33 -60.26 20.01
N THR A 333 4.04 -60.48 19.81
CA THR A 333 3.47 -60.84 18.51
C THR A 333 2.61 -59.69 18.01
N ILE A 334 2.84 -59.28 16.76
CA ILE A 334 1.90 -58.46 16.01
C ILE A 334 0.98 -59.39 15.21
N GLU A 335 -0.32 -59.15 15.30
CA GLU A 335 -1.35 -59.99 14.66
C GLU A 335 -2.27 -59.12 13.80
N LEU A 336 -2.49 -59.56 12.56
CA LEU A 336 -3.59 -59.08 11.73
C LEU A 336 -4.80 -60.00 11.96
N PHE A 337 -5.86 -59.47 12.54
CA PHE A 337 -7.07 -60.20 12.90
C PHE A 337 -8.22 -59.83 11.97
N ASN A 338 -8.99 -60.81 11.51
CA ASN A 338 -10.20 -60.60 10.72
C ASN A 338 -11.43 -60.66 11.64
N ASN A 339 -12.14 -59.55 11.75
CA ASN A 339 -13.35 -59.38 12.55
C ASN A 339 -14.55 -60.15 11.98
N LEU A 340 -14.69 -60.22 10.65
CA LEU A 340 -15.79 -60.94 10.00
C LEU A 340 -15.73 -62.43 10.31
N THR A 341 -14.53 -63.03 10.24
CA THR A 341 -14.33 -64.46 10.48
C THR A 341 -13.90 -64.78 11.91
N SER A 342 -13.55 -63.76 12.69
CA SER A 342 -12.99 -63.86 14.06
C SER A 342 -11.71 -64.71 14.14
N THR A 343 -10.78 -64.54 13.20
CA THR A 343 -9.53 -65.34 13.11
C THR A 343 -8.28 -64.49 12.88
N VAL A 344 -7.13 -64.93 13.39
CA VAL A 344 -5.81 -64.35 13.01
C VAL A 344 -5.42 -64.87 11.63
N ILE A 345 -5.12 -63.96 10.70
CA ILE A 345 -4.82 -64.30 9.30
C ILE A 345 -3.32 -64.21 8.98
N ASP A 346 -2.58 -63.35 9.68
CA ASP A 346 -1.12 -63.26 9.61
C ASP A 346 -0.55 -62.81 10.96
N SER A 347 0.66 -63.26 11.30
CA SER A 347 1.32 -62.88 12.55
C SER A 347 2.84 -63.04 12.45
N THR A 348 3.57 -62.17 13.13
CA THR A 348 5.04 -62.26 13.23
C THR A 348 5.50 -61.88 14.62
N VAL A 349 6.54 -62.58 15.11
CA VAL A 349 7.21 -62.19 16.35
C VAL A 349 8.12 -61.01 16.06
N ILE A 350 7.88 -59.90 16.73
CA ILE A 350 8.70 -58.68 16.60
C ILE A 350 9.14 -58.21 17.98
N THR A 351 10.37 -57.73 18.06
CA THR A 351 10.78 -56.88 19.19
C THR A 351 10.58 -55.44 18.73
N PRO A 352 9.70 -54.65 19.36
CA PRO A 352 9.55 -53.24 19.00
C PRO A 352 10.91 -52.56 18.98
N SER A 353 11.30 -52.08 17.80
CA SER A 353 12.57 -51.41 17.53
C SER A 353 12.33 -50.41 16.40
N VAL A 354 13.06 -49.31 16.42
CA VAL A 354 13.08 -48.28 15.36
C VAL A 354 13.50 -48.83 13.99
N ASP A 355 14.16 -50.00 13.97
CA ASP A 355 14.55 -50.67 12.72
C ASP A 355 13.42 -51.44 12.02
N ASN A 356 12.23 -51.58 12.64
CA ASN A 356 11.14 -52.43 12.13
C ASN A 356 9.99 -51.59 11.53
N LEU A 357 9.91 -51.52 10.20
CA LEU A 357 8.75 -50.98 9.48
C LEU A 357 7.72 -52.09 9.22
N ILE A 358 6.47 -51.92 9.69
CA ILE A 358 5.38 -52.89 9.49
C ILE A 358 4.50 -52.46 8.32
N LYS A 359 4.53 -53.21 7.22
CA LYS A 359 3.64 -52.99 6.07
C LYS A 359 2.48 -53.97 6.08
N VAL A 360 1.25 -53.48 6.22
CA VAL A 360 -0.02 -54.22 6.06
C VAL A 360 -0.53 -54.02 4.63
N ILE A 361 -0.89 -55.10 3.96
CA ILE A 361 -1.42 -55.05 2.58
C ILE A 361 -2.85 -55.59 2.54
N GLY A 362 -3.75 -54.79 1.95
CA GLY A 362 -5.14 -55.13 1.71
C GLY A 362 -5.37 -56.10 0.54
N THR A 363 -6.62 -56.26 0.18
CA THR A 363 -7.16 -57.02 -0.94
C THR A 363 -7.76 -56.07 -1.97
N ALA A 364 -8.16 -56.60 -3.13
CA ALA A 364 -8.90 -55.86 -4.16
C ALA A 364 -10.43 -55.82 -3.92
N GLY A 365 -10.89 -56.05 -2.68
CA GLY A 365 -12.28 -55.84 -2.23
C GLY A 365 -12.34 -54.70 -1.20
N ALA A 366 -13.52 -54.34 -0.71
CA ALA A 366 -13.68 -53.25 0.26
C ALA A 366 -13.17 -53.67 1.65
N ASP A 367 -12.03 -53.13 2.05
CA ASP A 367 -11.31 -53.49 3.26
C ASP A 367 -11.37 -52.38 4.32
N LYS A 368 -11.69 -52.76 5.55
CA LYS A 368 -11.59 -51.89 6.72
C LYS A 368 -10.39 -52.29 7.56
N LEU A 369 -9.45 -51.39 7.80
CA LEU A 369 -8.40 -51.59 8.80
C LEU A 369 -8.67 -50.73 10.03
N THR A 370 -8.95 -51.40 11.15
CA THR A 370 -9.03 -50.77 12.47
C THR A 370 -7.71 -50.92 13.23
N ILE A 371 -7.22 -49.82 13.79
CA ILE A 371 -6.04 -49.84 14.67
C ILE A 371 -6.49 -50.00 16.11
N ASP A 372 -6.14 -51.14 16.71
CA ASP A 372 -6.41 -51.36 18.12
C ASP A 372 -5.49 -50.47 18.99
N ALA A 373 -6.01 -50.05 20.14
CA ALA A 373 -5.26 -49.23 21.09
C ALA A 373 -3.92 -49.87 21.54
N SER A 374 -3.80 -51.21 21.51
CA SER A 374 -2.56 -51.91 21.82
C SER A 374 -1.41 -51.61 20.87
N VAL A 375 -1.68 -51.40 19.57
CA VAL A 375 -0.66 -51.04 18.56
C VAL A 375 -0.21 -49.61 18.78
N ALA A 376 -1.18 -48.71 18.98
CA ALA A 376 -0.93 -47.31 19.28
C ALA A 376 -0.06 -47.13 20.53
N ASN A 377 -0.37 -47.86 21.60
CA ASN A 377 0.37 -47.82 22.86
C ASN A 377 1.79 -48.41 22.75
N ALA A 378 2.04 -49.28 21.77
CA ALA A 378 3.34 -49.89 21.53
C ALA A 378 4.28 -49.03 20.65
N GLY A 379 3.78 -47.93 20.05
CA GLY A 379 4.58 -47.00 19.25
C GLY A 379 5.15 -47.61 17.96
N LEU A 380 4.41 -48.52 17.34
CA LEU A 380 4.85 -49.21 16.11
C LEU A 380 4.58 -48.36 14.86
N ALA A 381 5.55 -48.30 13.94
CA ALA A 381 5.39 -47.67 12.64
C ALA A 381 4.64 -48.61 11.68
N VAL A 382 3.48 -48.16 11.19
CA VAL A 382 2.57 -48.95 10.35
C VAL A 382 2.31 -48.24 9.02
N VAL A 383 2.39 -49.00 7.93
CA VAL A 383 1.95 -48.61 6.59
C VAL A 383 0.80 -49.52 6.17
N PHE A 384 -0.34 -48.97 5.76
CA PHE A 384 -1.47 -49.68 5.17
C PHE A 384 -1.52 -49.46 3.65
N ASP A 385 -1.25 -50.50 2.87
CA ASP A 385 -1.33 -50.48 1.41
C ASP A 385 -2.68 -51.08 1.00
N ALA A 386 -3.71 -50.22 0.91
CA ALA A 386 -5.04 -50.62 0.46
C ALA A 386 -5.00 -50.75 -1.08
N LEU A 387 -5.57 -51.85 -1.59
CA LEU A 387 -5.58 -52.10 -3.03
C LEU A 387 -6.93 -51.62 -3.60
N ALA A 388 -7.41 -52.16 -4.72
CA ALA A 388 -8.68 -51.70 -5.28
C ALA A 388 -9.86 -51.98 -4.33
N GLY A 389 -10.78 -51.04 -4.11
CA GLY A 389 -11.85 -51.28 -3.15
C GLY A 389 -12.63 -50.01 -2.84
N VAL A 390 -13.42 -50.06 -1.77
CA VAL A 390 -13.87 -48.86 -1.06
C VAL A 390 -13.40 -49.03 0.38
N ASP A 391 -12.19 -48.55 0.64
CA ASP A 391 -11.42 -48.98 1.80
C ASP A 391 -11.49 -47.98 2.94
N GLU A 392 -11.57 -48.48 4.18
CA GLU A 392 -11.70 -47.66 5.39
C GLU A 392 -10.48 -47.82 6.29
N LEU A 393 -9.85 -46.70 6.64
CA LEU A 393 -8.94 -46.62 7.78
C LEU A 393 -9.68 -46.07 9.00
N ASN A 394 -9.72 -46.87 10.07
CA ASN A 394 -10.39 -46.50 11.30
C ASN A 394 -9.38 -46.27 12.45
N LEU A 395 -9.25 -45.00 12.84
CA LEU A 395 -8.33 -44.49 13.84
C LEU A 395 -9.01 -44.25 15.21
N SER A 396 -10.25 -44.72 15.41
CA SER A 396 -10.97 -44.55 16.68
C SER A 396 -10.32 -45.21 17.90
N GLY A 397 -9.33 -46.10 17.71
CA GLY A 397 -8.55 -46.69 18.80
C GLY A 397 -7.57 -45.72 19.48
N PHE A 398 -7.29 -44.57 18.87
CA PHE A 398 -6.46 -43.53 19.48
C PHE A 398 -7.26 -42.71 20.51
N THR A 399 -6.65 -42.45 21.66
CA THR A 399 -7.31 -41.74 22.80
C THR A 399 -6.73 -40.35 23.06
N THR A 400 -5.73 -39.96 22.28
CA THR A 400 -5.11 -38.63 22.29
C THR A 400 -5.32 -38.00 20.92
N PRO A 401 -5.36 -36.66 20.81
CA PRO A 401 -5.44 -35.99 19.52
C PRO A 401 -4.36 -36.50 18.55
N LYS A 402 -4.74 -36.77 17.30
CA LYS A 402 -3.82 -37.16 16.23
C LYS A 402 -3.93 -36.17 15.08
N ARG A 403 -2.91 -36.23 14.23
CA ARG A 403 -2.85 -35.47 12.99
C ARG A 403 -2.71 -36.48 11.86
N THR A 404 -3.70 -36.50 10.99
CA THR A 404 -3.72 -37.30 9.77
C THR A 404 -3.58 -36.36 8.59
N VAL A 405 -2.60 -36.63 7.73
CA VAL A 405 -2.26 -35.81 6.57
C VAL A 405 -2.54 -36.60 5.31
N LEU A 406 -3.38 -36.08 4.42
CA LEU A 406 -3.59 -36.61 3.08
C LEU A 406 -2.46 -36.12 2.18
N GLU A 407 -1.74 -36.98 1.45
CA GLU A 407 -0.55 -36.55 0.66
C GLU A 407 -0.72 -36.72 -0.84
N LYS A 408 -1.49 -37.72 -1.27
CA LYS A 408 -1.73 -37.98 -2.69
C LYS A 408 -2.88 -38.95 -2.84
N ASN A 409 -3.53 -38.99 -3.99
CA ASN A 409 -4.34 -40.13 -4.39
C ASN A 409 -3.57 -41.06 -5.36
N ASP A 410 -4.00 -42.31 -5.43
CA ASP A 410 -3.62 -43.25 -6.48
C ASP A 410 -4.88 -43.80 -7.17
N THR A 411 -4.75 -44.84 -7.99
CA THR A 411 -5.91 -45.44 -8.69
C THR A 411 -6.92 -46.12 -7.75
N ASN A 412 -6.57 -46.29 -6.48
CA ASN A 412 -7.33 -47.05 -5.50
C ASN A 412 -7.92 -46.18 -4.38
N GLY A 413 -7.49 -44.91 -4.22
CA GLY A 413 -8.01 -44.01 -3.20
C GLY A 413 -6.96 -43.03 -2.69
N PHE A 414 -7.15 -42.48 -1.49
CA PHE A 414 -6.22 -41.55 -0.86
C PHE A 414 -5.07 -42.25 -0.14
N SER A 415 -3.90 -41.65 -0.26
CA SER A 415 -2.70 -41.95 0.50
C SER A 415 -2.42 -40.84 1.49
N GLY A 416 -1.78 -41.17 2.60
CA GLY A 416 -1.45 -40.21 3.62
C GLY A 416 -0.50 -40.72 4.69
N ILE A 417 -0.09 -39.81 5.55
CA ILE A 417 0.78 -40.07 6.70
C ILE A 417 0.09 -39.65 7.99
N GLY A 418 0.65 -40.10 9.12
CA GLY A 418 0.14 -39.76 10.44
C GLY A 418 0.38 -40.91 11.41
N PRO A 419 -0.54 -41.19 12.34
CA PRO A 419 -0.39 -42.31 13.26
C PRO A 419 -0.32 -43.67 12.55
N VAL A 420 -0.81 -43.74 11.31
CA VAL A 420 -0.61 -44.83 10.35
C VAL A 420 -0.41 -44.18 8.99
N ALA A 421 0.65 -44.55 8.26
CA ALA A 421 0.77 -44.21 6.85
C ALA A 421 -0.14 -45.12 6.02
N PHE A 422 -0.76 -44.63 4.97
CA PHE A 422 -1.69 -45.41 4.16
C PHE A 422 -1.64 -45.06 2.68
N LEU A 423 -2.11 -45.98 1.84
CA LEU A 423 -2.29 -45.88 0.40
C LEU A 423 -3.70 -46.41 0.07
N GLY A 424 -4.39 -45.83 -0.91
CA GLY A 424 -5.65 -46.36 -1.46
C GLY A 424 -6.90 -46.32 -0.55
N VAL A 425 -7.00 -45.40 0.41
CA VAL A 425 -8.14 -45.31 1.36
C VAL A 425 -9.24 -44.37 0.86
N ASP A 426 -10.51 -44.80 0.92
CA ASP A 426 -11.69 -44.02 0.52
C ASP A 426 -12.52 -43.49 1.69
N LYS A 427 -12.30 -44.03 2.90
CA LYS A 427 -13.02 -43.64 4.12
C LYS A 427 -12.08 -43.51 5.31
N LEU A 428 -12.25 -42.43 6.05
CA LEU A 428 -11.44 -42.16 7.24
C LEU A 428 -12.30 -41.85 8.47
N THR A 429 -12.12 -42.66 9.52
CA THR A 429 -12.76 -42.41 10.81
C THR A 429 -11.70 -41.92 11.80
N GLY A 430 -11.83 -40.67 12.24
CA GLY A 430 -11.00 -40.06 13.27
C GLY A 430 -11.31 -40.57 14.68
N SER A 431 -10.57 -40.07 15.67
CA SER A 431 -10.71 -40.42 17.09
C SER A 431 -11.84 -39.67 17.81
N ASN A 432 -12.34 -38.59 17.22
CA ASN A 432 -13.33 -37.68 17.81
C ASN A 432 -12.88 -37.04 19.14
N VAL A 433 -11.57 -36.99 19.37
CA VAL A 433 -10.97 -36.28 20.50
C VAL A 433 -10.77 -34.82 20.12
N THR A 434 -11.03 -33.89 21.04
CA THR A 434 -10.78 -32.46 20.80
C THR A 434 -9.33 -32.22 20.41
N GLY A 435 -9.12 -31.58 19.25
CA GLY A 435 -7.80 -31.35 18.67
C GLY A 435 -7.39 -32.38 17.60
N ASP A 436 -8.21 -33.39 17.33
CA ASP A 436 -7.96 -34.34 16.25
C ASP A 436 -8.11 -33.65 14.89
N THR A 437 -7.07 -33.77 14.07
CA THR A 437 -6.87 -32.98 12.84
C THR A 437 -6.82 -33.86 11.61
N LEU A 438 -7.62 -33.49 10.61
CA LEU A 438 -7.47 -33.94 9.22
C LEU A 438 -6.92 -32.78 8.39
N GLU A 439 -5.80 -33.01 7.72
CA GLU A 439 -5.09 -32.00 6.94
C GLU A 439 -4.86 -32.45 5.50
N ASP A 440 -5.11 -31.53 4.57
CA ASP A 440 -4.81 -31.70 3.15
C ASP A 440 -3.36 -31.30 2.83
N LYS A 441 -2.60 -32.24 2.26
CA LYS A 441 -1.32 -32.03 1.55
C LYS A 441 -1.28 -32.81 0.23
N THR A 442 -2.44 -33.06 -0.37
CA THR A 442 -2.59 -33.79 -1.65
C THR A 442 -1.91 -33.07 -2.82
N GLY A 443 -1.63 -31.77 -2.66
CA GLY A 443 -1.16 -30.89 -3.73
C GLY A 443 -2.28 -30.48 -4.70
N ALA A 444 -3.55 -30.72 -4.34
CA ALA A 444 -4.69 -30.27 -5.13
C ALA A 444 -4.70 -28.74 -5.24
N LEU A 445 -4.93 -28.25 -6.47
CA LEU A 445 -5.04 -26.81 -6.72
C LEU A 445 -6.39 -26.26 -6.27
N ILE A 446 -7.44 -27.10 -6.25
CA ILE A 446 -8.78 -26.78 -5.79
C ILE A 446 -9.34 -28.01 -5.08
N SER A 447 -9.90 -27.83 -3.89
CA SER A 447 -10.57 -28.87 -3.12
C SER A 447 -11.95 -28.39 -2.61
N SER A 448 -12.81 -29.33 -2.24
CA SER A 448 -14.14 -29.04 -1.68
C SER A 448 -14.45 -29.90 -0.47
N TRP A 449 -14.86 -29.23 0.60
CA TRP A 449 -15.27 -29.83 1.86
C TRP A 449 -16.79 -29.64 2.05
N GLN A 450 -17.56 -30.72 2.09
CA GLN A 450 -18.98 -30.66 2.47
C GLN A 450 -19.11 -30.98 3.97
N ILE A 451 -19.34 -29.98 4.79
CA ILE A 451 -19.37 -30.16 6.25
C ILE A 451 -20.81 -30.38 6.71
N ASN A 452 -21.16 -31.66 6.91
CA ASN A 452 -22.46 -32.13 7.37
C ASN A 452 -22.30 -33.35 8.32
N ASN A 453 -23.35 -34.15 8.52
CA ASN A 453 -23.31 -35.35 9.37
C ASN A 453 -22.29 -36.42 8.93
N ILE A 454 -22.12 -36.62 7.62
CA ILE A 454 -21.06 -37.42 7.01
C ILE A 454 -20.35 -36.49 6.05
N SER A 455 -19.21 -35.97 6.48
CA SER A 455 -18.48 -34.99 5.70
C SER A 455 -17.74 -35.66 4.55
N THR A 456 -17.54 -34.91 3.47
CA THR A 456 -16.78 -35.36 2.30
C THR A 456 -15.69 -34.36 1.98
N TYR A 457 -14.52 -34.85 1.61
CA TYR A 457 -13.41 -34.09 1.03
C TYR A 457 -13.22 -34.54 -0.41
N ASP A 458 -13.13 -33.61 -1.36
CA ASP A 458 -12.94 -33.86 -2.78
C ASP A 458 -11.75 -33.03 -3.29
N ASP A 459 -10.73 -33.68 -3.83
CA ASP A 459 -9.51 -33.05 -4.34
C ASP A 459 -9.56 -32.73 -5.85
N GLY A 460 -10.75 -32.90 -6.45
CA GLY A 460 -11.02 -32.76 -7.89
C GLY A 460 -10.84 -34.06 -8.68
N THR A 461 -10.25 -35.09 -8.08
CA THR A 461 -10.03 -36.40 -8.71
C THR A 461 -10.66 -37.56 -7.93
N HIS A 462 -10.68 -37.48 -6.60
CA HIS A 462 -11.22 -38.49 -5.70
C HIS A 462 -12.00 -37.85 -4.56
N THR A 463 -12.89 -38.62 -3.94
CA THR A 463 -13.70 -38.19 -2.80
C THR A 463 -13.45 -39.11 -1.60
N LEU A 464 -13.16 -38.51 -0.45
CA LEU A 464 -12.97 -39.16 0.84
C LEU A 464 -14.20 -38.89 1.74
N ASP A 465 -14.86 -39.95 2.22
CA ASP A 465 -15.83 -39.80 3.32
C ASP A 465 -15.07 -39.74 4.65
N PHE A 466 -15.40 -38.78 5.51
CA PHE A 466 -14.77 -38.66 6.82
C PHE A 466 -15.73 -38.30 7.95
N THR A 467 -15.37 -38.73 9.16
CA THR A 467 -16.06 -38.36 10.42
C THR A 467 -15.07 -38.31 11.58
N GLY A 468 -15.47 -37.67 12.69
CA GLY A 468 -14.72 -37.74 13.95
C GLY A 468 -13.46 -36.85 14.00
N PHE A 469 -13.35 -35.85 13.14
CA PHE A 469 -12.30 -34.83 13.21
C PHE A 469 -12.87 -33.51 13.76
N THR A 470 -12.06 -32.81 14.56
CA THR A 470 -12.47 -31.56 15.20
C THR A 470 -11.75 -30.33 14.65
N ASN A 471 -10.64 -30.54 13.95
CA ASN A 471 -9.97 -29.54 13.13
C ASN A 471 -9.89 -30.07 11.69
N LEU A 472 -10.32 -29.25 10.73
CA LEU A 472 -10.20 -29.52 9.31
C LEU A 472 -9.28 -28.45 8.72
N VAL A 473 -8.18 -28.89 8.13
CA VAL A 473 -7.11 -28.02 7.62
C VAL A 473 -7.00 -28.24 6.12
N GLY A 474 -7.27 -27.20 5.34
CA GLY A 474 -7.06 -27.21 3.89
C GLY A 474 -5.58 -27.16 3.52
N GLY A 475 -5.32 -27.21 2.22
CA GLY A 475 -4.00 -27.43 1.66
C GLY A 475 -3.25 -26.15 1.30
N ILE A 476 -2.49 -26.23 0.21
CA ILE A 476 -1.80 -25.08 -0.41
C ILE A 476 -2.58 -24.49 -1.61
N GLY A 477 -3.71 -25.12 -1.96
CA GLY A 477 -4.58 -24.76 -3.07
C GLY A 477 -5.78 -23.95 -2.60
N ILE A 478 -6.85 -23.90 -3.40
CA ILE A 478 -8.10 -23.27 -3.01
C ILE A 478 -9.01 -24.30 -2.34
N ASP A 479 -9.31 -24.13 -1.05
CA ASP A 479 -10.17 -25.01 -0.29
C ASP A 479 -11.55 -24.38 -0.06
N THR A 480 -12.61 -25.04 -0.54
CA THR A 480 -13.99 -24.57 -0.33
C THR A 480 -14.69 -25.34 0.78
N PHE A 481 -14.89 -24.72 1.94
CA PHE A 481 -15.68 -25.23 3.06
C PHE A 481 -17.15 -24.84 2.95
N ASN A 482 -18.02 -25.83 2.79
CA ASN A 482 -19.46 -25.63 2.67
C ASN A 482 -20.14 -26.07 3.96
N ILE A 483 -20.59 -25.10 4.76
CA ILE A 483 -21.16 -25.33 6.09
C ILE A 483 -22.68 -25.49 5.99
N ILE A 484 -23.18 -26.67 6.38
CA ILE A 484 -24.61 -27.02 6.30
C ILE A 484 -25.13 -27.40 7.68
N GLY A 485 -26.18 -26.72 8.14
CA GLY A 485 -26.74 -26.97 9.48
C GLY A 485 -25.82 -26.48 10.61
N THR A 486 -25.91 -27.10 11.79
CA THR A 486 -25.07 -26.75 12.95
C THR A 486 -23.83 -27.63 12.97
N GLN A 487 -22.65 -27.02 12.91
CA GLN A 487 -21.35 -27.69 12.87
C GLN A 487 -20.45 -27.26 14.04
N THR A 488 -19.49 -28.12 14.39
CA THR A 488 -18.62 -27.95 15.58
C THR A 488 -17.12 -27.95 15.30
N ALA A 489 -16.71 -28.25 14.07
CA ALA A 489 -15.29 -28.27 13.70
C ALA A 489 -14.70 -26.85 13.67
N ASN A 490 -13.41 -26.74 13.95
CA ASN A 490 -12.62 -25.58 13.52
C ASN A 490 -12.23 -25.78 12.06
N LEU A 491 -12.38 -24.72 11.27
CA LEU A 491 -12.06 -24.73 9.84
C LEU A 491 -10.84 -23.84 9.62
N ILE A 492 -9.79 -24.42 9.07
CA ILE A 492 -8.52 -23.73 8.80
C ILE A 492 -8.28 -23.86 7.29
N GLY A 493 -8.24 -22.74 6.58
CA GLY A 493 -8.07 -22.67 5.13
C GLY A 493 -6.71 -23.22 4.72
N GLY A 494 -5.65 -22.61 5.24
CA GLY A 494 -4.28 -23.04 4.96
C GLY A 494 -3.56 -21.98 4.16
N ALA A 495 -2.91 -22.37 3.07
CA ALA A 495 -2.43 -21.41 2.09
C ALA A 495 -3.33 -21.51 0.87
N GLY A 496 -3.76 -20.40 0.28
CA GLY A 496 -4.76 -20.52 -0.78
C GLY A 496 -5.59 -19.27 -0.99
N ALA A 497 -6.70 -19.42 -1.69
CA ALA A 497 -7.75 -18.41 -1.70
C ALA A 497 -9.04 -19.11 -1.28
N ASP A 498 -9.14 -19.37 0.02
CA ASP A 498 -10.10 -20.34 0.56
C ASP A 498 -11.48 -19.73 0.71
N VAL A 499 -12.52 -20.57 0.70
CA VAL A 499 -13.90 -20.11 0.73
C VAL A 499 -14.68 -20.80 1.83
N PHE A 500 -15.13 -20.02 2.80
CA PHE A 500 -16.04 -20.44 3.86
C PHE A 500 -17.47 -19.99 3.51
N ARG A 501 -18.29 -20.93 3.05
CA ARG A 501 -19.66 -20.66 2.58
C ARG A 501 -20.70 -21.18 3.56
N PHE A 502 -21.48 -20.25 4.10
CA PHE A 502 -22.60 -20.58 4.97
C PHE A 502 -23.90 -20.74 4.19
N ALA A 503 -24.52 -21.93 4.27
CA ALA A 503 -25.88 -22.14 3.80
C ALA A 503 -26.89 -21.39 4.70
N ASN A 504 -28.09 -21.10 4.18
CA ASN A 504 -29.13 -20.40 4.95
C ASN A 504 -29.45 -21.13 6.28
N ASN A 505 -29.34 -20.42 7.41
CA ASN A 505 -29.49 -20.93 8.79
C ASN A 505 -28.36 -21.86 9.31
N ALA A 506 -27.24 -22.00 8.58
CA ALA A 506 -26.09 -22.75 9.08
C ALA A 506 -25.40 -22.02 10.24
N THR A 507 -24.91 -22.76 11.23
CA THR A 507 -24.19 -22.19 12.39
C THR A 507 -22.92 -22.96 12.65
N LEU A 508 -21.87 -22.26 13.09
CA LEU A 508 -20.58 -22.84 13.43
C LEU A 508 -20.25 -22.50 14.89
N THR A 509 -20.02 -23.53 15.69
CA THR A 509 -19.57 -23.34 17.08
C THR A 509 -18.05 -23.32 17.22
N GLY A 510 -17.33 -23.81 16.21
CA GLY A 510 -15.87 -23.66 16.09
C GLY A 510 -15.46 -22.29 15.52
N ALA A 511 -14.16 -22.09 15.39
CA ALA A 511 -13.57 -20.91 14.76
C ALA A 511 -13.30 -21.13 13.25
N ILE A 512 -13.14 -20.02 12.54
CA ILE A 512 -12.65 -19.98 11.15
C ILE A 512 -11.30 -19.27 11.14
N ASP A 513 -10.31 -19.87 10.48
CA ASP A 513 -9.02 -19.26 10.20
C ASP A 513 -8.74 -19.42 8.70
N GLY A 514 -8.67 -18.33 7.93
CA GLY A 514 -8.31 -18.41 6.51
C GLY A 514 -6.87 -18.88 6.28
N GLY A 515 -5.96 -18.55 7.21
CA GLY A 515 -4.54 -18.80 7.04
C GLY A 515 -3.85 -17.69 6.23
N THR A 516 -3.21 -18.06 5.13
CA THR A 516 -2.52 -17.14 4.21
C THR A 516 -3.15 -17.15 2.83
N GLY A 517 -3.20 -15.99 2.18
CA GLY A 517 -3.74 -15.83 0.84
C GLY A 517 -5.14 -15.19 0.86
N ALA A 518 -5.87 -15.30 -0.25
CA ALA A 518 -7.04 -14.44 -0.48
C ALA A 518 -8.36 -15.09 -0.04
N ASP A 519 -8.61 -15.13 1.26
CA ASP A 519 -9.69 -15.93 1.83
C ASP A 519 -11.04 -15.22 1.88
N THR A 520 -12.12 -15.96 1.62
CA THR A 520 -13.48 -15.47 1.49
C THR A 520 -14.40 -16.08 2.55
N LEU A 521 -15.08 -15.24 3.32
CA LEU A 521 -16.24 -15.62 4.12
C LEU A 521 -17.51 -15.05 3.47
N THR A 522 -18.42 -15.94 3.07
CA THR A 522 -19.63 -15.56 2.32
C THR A 522 -20.92 -16.03 2.98
N TYR A 523 -21.86 -15.08 3.06
CA TYR A 523 -23.24 -15.25 3.50
C TYR A 523 -24.22 -15.08 2.33
N ALA A 524 -23.80 -15.26 1.08
CA ALA A 524 -24.64 -15.00 -0.10
C ALA A 524 -25.98 -15.76 -0.11
N GLU A 525 -26.08 -16.90 0.59
CA GLU A 525 -27.31 -17.69 0.74
C GLU A 525 -28.22 -17.23 1.90
N TYR A 526 -27.76 -16.32 2.75
CA TYR A 526 -28.55 -15.80 3.86
C TYR A 526 -29.61 -14.81 3.38
N THR A 527 -30.76 -14.90 4.04
CA THR A 527 -31.93 -14.04 3.78
C THR A 527 -32.28 -13.12 4.95
N SER A 528 -31.61 -13.29 6.09
CA SER A 528 -31.79 -12.46 7.28
C SER A 528 -30.58 -11.53 7.46
N PRO A 529 -30.78 -10.31 8.00
CA PRO A 529 -29.71 -9.34 8.23
C PRO A 529 -28.51 -9.94 8.97
N ARG A 530 -27.29 -9.73 8.46
CA ARG A 530 -26.01 -10.12 9.05
C ARG A 530 -25.27 -8.87 9.53
N GLN A 531 -24.55 -9.02 10.64
CA GLN A 531 -23.76 -7.96 11.22
C GLN A 531 -22.36 -8.48 11.49
N VAL A 532 -21.39 -7.98 10.73
CA VAL A 532 -19.97 -8.27 10.94
C VAL A 532 -19.30 -7.05 11.56
N THR A 533 -18.54 -7.31 12.62
CA THR A 533 -17.64 -6.32 13.21
C THR A 533 -16.22 -6.84 13.12
N LEU A 534 -15.36 -6.09 12.42
CA LEU A 534 -13.93 -6.35 12.40
C LEU A 534 -13.33 -5.87 13.73
N THR A 535 -12.45 -6.67 14.33
CA THR A 535 -11.91 -6.44 15.68
C THR A 535 -10.41 -6.17 15.68
N SER A 536 -9.67 -6.77 14.75
CA SER A 536 -8.25 -6.52 14.53
C SER A 536 -7.84 -7.00 13.13
N ILE A 537 -6.60 -6.73 12.73
CA ILE A 537 -5.97 -7.50 11.64
C ILE A 537 -5.87 -8.98 12.03
N GLY A 538 -5.87 -9.87 11.03
CA GLY A 538 -5.58 -11.27 11.28
C GLY A 538 -4.13 -11.49 11.69
N SER A 539 -3.86 -12.62 12.32
CA SER A 539 -2.53 -12.98 12.81
C SER A 539 -1.53 -13.34 11.70
N GLN A 540 -2.01 -13.62 10.49
CA GLN A 540 -1.23 -14.05 9.33
C GLN A 540 -1.57 -13.23 8.08
N ASP A 541 -2.87 -12.99 7.84
CA ASP A 541 -3.40 -12.29 6.68
C ASP A 541 -4.71 -11.56 7.06
N GLY A 542 -5.33 -10.83 6.15
CA GLY A 542 -6.73 -10.38 6.24
C GLY A 542 -7.15 -9.76 7.58
N PHE A 543 -8.37 -10.07 8.02
CA PHE A 543 -8.96 -9.50 9.23
C PHE A 543 -9.52 -10.55 10.19
N THR A 544 -9.50 -10.19 11.48
CA THR A 544 -10.22 -10.90 12.55
C THR A 544 -11.53 -10.18 12.84
N GLY A 545 -12.62 -10.92 13.00
CA GLY A 545 -13.92 -10.34 13.33
C GLY A 545 -14.90 -11.31 13.97
N THR A 546 -16.08 -10.78 14.26
CA THR A 546 -17.18 -11.51 14.91
C THR A 546 -18.46 -11.39 14.10
N GLU A 547 -19.22 -12.48 14.03
CA GLU A 547 -20.57 -12.54 13.48
C GLU A 547 -21.37 -13.59 14.27
N ALA A 548 -22.67 -13.38 14.47
CA ALA A 548 -23.47 -14.16 15.41
C ALA A 548 -23.63 -15.66 15.08
N THR A 549 -23.44 -16.08 13.83
CA THR A 549 -23.48 -17.50 13.40
C THR A 549 -22.18 -18.24 13.68
N ILE A 550 -21.11 -17.52 14.04
CA ILE A 550 -19.80 -18.05 14.42
C ILE A 550 -19.61 -17.80 15.91
N SER A 551 -19.66 -18.85 16.73
CA SER A 551 -19.71 -18.69 18.20
C SER A 551 -18.40 -18.18 18.82
N VAL A 552 -17.27 -18.34 18.13
CA VAL A 552 -15.95 -17.91 18.59
C VAL A 552 -15.55 -16.62 17.86
N ASN A 553 -14.94 -16.74 16.69
CA ASN A 553 -14.55 -15.65 15.80
C ASN A 553 -14.14 -16.22 14.43
N PHE A 554 -13.92 -15.34 13.46
CA PHE A 554 -13.12 -15.63 12.27
C PHE A 554 -11.81 -14.83 12.32
N THR A 555 -10.75 -15.34 11.71
CA THR A 555 -9.46 -14.66 11.51
C THR A 555 -8.94 -14.90 10.09
N ASN A 556 -8.06 -14.00 9.65
CA ASN A 556 -7.38 -14.09 8.36
C ASN A 556 -8.33 -14.15 7.16
N ILE A 557 -9.34 -13.28 7.13
CA ILE A 557 -10.28 -13.19 6.00
C ILE A 557 -10.04 -11.91 5.18
N ASN A 558 -9.99 -12.05 3.85
CA ASN A 558 -9.68 -10.98 2.89
C ASN A 558 -10.90 -10.58 2.05
N THR A 559 -11.95 -11.38 2.01
CA THR A 559 -13.18 -11.09 1.28
C THR A 559 -14.41 -11.38 2.14
N LEU A 560 -15.31 -10.41 2.24
CA LEU A 560 -16.60 -10.55 2.92
C LEU A 560 -17.78 -10.30 1.99
N SER A 561 -18.71 -11.25 1.93
CA SER A 561 -19.95 -11.09 1.16
C SER A 561 -21.17 -11.24 2.06
N GLY A 562 -21.98 -10.20 2.13
CA GLY A 562 -23.29 -10.19 2.79
C GLY A 562 -24.33 -11.02 2.04
N GLY A 563 -25.49 -11.17 2.66
CA GLY A 563 -26.65 -11.85 2.11
C GLY A 563 -27.60 -10.90 1.38
N SER A 564 -28.87 -11.28 1.34
CA SER A 564 -29.97 -10.43 0.81
C SER A 564 -30.69 -9.62 1.90
N GLY A 565 -30.14 -9.61 3.12
CA GLY A 565 -30.64 -8.85 4.24
C GLY A 565 -30.32 -7.35 4.13
N ASN A 566 -30.58 -6.60 5.20
CA ASN A 566 -30.03 -5.27 5.38
C ASN A 566 -28.79 -5.41 6.28
N ASP A 567 -27.64 -5.62 5.65
CA ASP A 567 -26.44 -6.09 6.32
C ASP A 567 -25.57 -4.91 6.78
N THR A 568 -24.74 -5.15 7.80
CA THR A 568 -23.88 -4.12 8.40
C THR A 568 -22.45 -4.63 8.53
N LEU A 569 -21.51 -3.85 7.98
CA LEU A 569 -20.08 -4.06 8.14
C LEU A 569 -19.49 -2.90 8.94
N THR A 570 -18.89 -3.22 10.09
CA THR A 570 -18.17 -2.27 10.93
C THR A 570 -16.67 -2.53 10.84
N GLY A 571 -15.90 -1.49 10.50
CA GLY A 571 -14.44 -1.52 10.43
C GLY A 571 -13.76 -1.71 11.79
N ILE A 572 -12.43 -1.88 11.79
CA ILE A 572 -11.64 -1.91 13.03
C ILE A 572 -11.52 -0.50 13.62
N ASN A 573 -11.18 -0.41 14.91
CA ASN A 573 -10.88 0.88 15.56
C ASN A 573 -9.47 1.39 15.22
N ALA A 574 -9.17 1.53 13.93
CA ALA A 574 -7.92 2.06 13.37
C ALA A 574 -8.25 2.93 12.16
N ALA A 575 -7.31 3.78 11.74
CA ALA A 575 -7.53 4.56 10.53
C ALA A 575 -7.68 3.65 9.31
N ALA A 576 -8.59 4.01 8.40
CA ALA A 576 -8.89 3.20 7.22
C ALA A 576 -9.46 4.01 6.06
N ASN A 577 -9.37 3.43 4.86
CA ASN A 577 -9.98 3.91 3.64
C ASN A 577 -11.03 2.90 3.16
N TRP A 578 -12.22 3.37 2.82
CA TRP A 578 -13.29 2.61 2.22
C TRP A 578 -13.46 3.07 0.77
N GLU A 579 -13.01 2.27 -0.19
CA GLU A 579 -13.30 2.50 -1.61
C GLU A 579 -14.67 1.90 -1.93
N ILE A 580 -15.59 2.71 -2.46
CA ILE A 580 -16.98 2.33 -2.73
C ILE A 580 -17.28 2.64 -4.21
N ASP A 581 -16.98 1.69 -5.07
CA ASP A 581 -17.00 1.82 -6.53
C ASP A 581 -17.65 0.64 -7.27
N GLY A 582 -18.15 -0.35 -6.54
CA GLY A 582 -18.69 -1.61 -7.06
C GLY A 582 -17.72 -2.80 -6.98
N THR A 583 -16.41 -2.56 -6.90
CA THR A 583 -15.41 -3.56 -6.51
C THR A 583 -15.09 -3.53 -5.03
N ASN A 584 -15.38 -2.39 -4.39
CA ASN A 584 -15.53 -2.18 -2.94
C ASN A 584 -14.42 -2.78 -2.06
N VAL A 585 -13.55 -1.92 -1.53
CA VAL A 585 -12.38 -2.33 -0.74
C VAL A 585 -12.31 -1.53 0.56
N TYR A 586 -12.16 -2.23 1.68
CA TYR A 586 -11.81 -1.67 2.98
C TYR A 586 -10.31 -1.85 3.21
N LEU A 587 -9.59 -0.76 3.34
CA LEU A 587 -8.13 -0.71 3.47
C LEU A 587 -7.75 -0.07 4.80
N SER A 588 -7.16 -0.85 5.71
CA SER A 588 -6.47 -0.33 6.89
C SER A 588 -4.99 -0.69 6.79
N THR A 589 -4.44 -1.40 7.78
CA THR A 589 -3.14 -2.08 7.62
C THR A 589 -3.21 -3.20 6.60
N ASN A 590 -4.32 -3.94 6.55
CA ASN A 590 -4.62 -4.97 5.56
C ASN A 590 -5.74 -4.51 4.61
N SER A 591 -5.98 -5.25 3.53
CA SER A 591 -7.05 -4.99 2.56
C SER A 591 -8.14 -6.05 2.62
N LEU A 592 -9.40 -5.63 2.55
CA LEU A 592 -10.60 -6.46 2.55
C LEU A 592 -11.53 -6.08 1.40
N SER A 593 -11.77 -7.00 0.47
CA SER A 593 -12.83 -6.83 -0.54
C SER A 593 -14.20 -7.11 0.07
N PHE A 594 -15.23 -6.31 -0.24
CA PHE A 594 -16.56 -6.51 0.33
C PHE A 594 -17.72 -6.31 -0.65
N SER A 595 -18.81 -7.06 -0.49
CA SER A 595 -20.02 -6.92 -1.33
C SER A 595 -21.30 -7.28 -0.56
N GLY A 596 -22.45 -6.73 -0.97
CA GLY A 596 -23.75 -7.03 -0.34
C GLY A 596 -23.89 -6.46 1.07
N TRP A 597 -23.31 -5.28 1.35
CA TRP A 597 -23.41 -4.60 2.64
C TRP A 597 -24.10 -3.25 2.45
N GLU A 598 -25.27 -3.05 3.07
CA GLU A 598 -26.06 -1.82 2.92
C GLU A 598 -25.62 -0.71 3.87
N ASN A 599 -25.01 -1.06 5.00
CA ASN A 599 -24.58 -0.11 6.03
C ASN A 599 -23.09 -0.32 6.31
N LEU A 600 -22.30 0.72 6.06
CA LEU A 600 -20.86 0.75 6.31
C LEU A 600 -20.59 1.70 7.46
N ILE A 601 -19.90 1.21 8.48
CA ILE A 601 -19.60 1.96 9.70
C ILE A 601 -18.09 1.94 9.89
N GLY A 602 -17.47 3.10 10.00
CA GLY A 602 -16.07 3.24 10.39
C GLY A 602 -15.84 2.84 11.85
N GLY A 603 -14.65 3.17 12.35
CA GLY A 603 -14.24 2.91 13.71
C GLY A 603 -14.23 4.16 14.58
N ASN A 604 -13.46 4.10 15.67
CA ASN A 604 -13.21 5.26 16.53
C ASN A 604 -12.08 6.18 16.04
N ASN A 605 -11.39 5.82 14.96
CA ASN A 605 -10.26 6.55 14.41
C ASN A 605 -10.61 7.06 13.00
N VAL A 606 -9.75 7.88 12.41
CA VAL A 606 -10.00 8.53 11.11
C VAL A 606 -10.24 7.52 9.99
N ASP A 607 -11.45 7.54 9.44
CA ASP A 607 -11.88 6.77 8.27
C ASP A 607 -12.10 7.69 7.06
N THR A 608 -11.72 7.23 5.85
CA THR A 608 -11.99 7.94 4.59
C THR A 608 -12.85 7.09 3.67
N PHE A 609 -14.08 7.52 3.40
CA PHE A 609 -14.99 6.90 2.44
C PHE A 609 -14.85 7.56 1.06
N VAL A 610 -14.26 6.84 0.10
CA VAL A 610 -14.08 7.27 -1.29
C VAL A 610 -15.23 6.71 -2.14
N ILE A 611 -16.13 7.58 -2.58
CA ILE A 611 -17.37 7.23 -3.27
C ILE A 611 -17.19 7.47 -4.77
N SER A 612 -17.47 6.44 -5.58
CA SER A 612 -17.41 6.50 -7.05
C SER A 612 -18.70 5.95 -7.67
N GLY A 613 -19.15 6.53 -8.77
CA GLY A 613 -20.41 6.12 -9.42
C GLY A 613 -21.63 6.35 -8.53
N THR A 614 -22.75 5.68 -8.83
CA THR A 614 -23.97 5.77 -8.01
C THR A 614 -24.00 4.64 -6.99
N GLN A 615 -24.01 4.99 -5.70
CA GLN A 615 -23.97 4.05 -4.58
C GLN A 615 -25.24 4.14 -3.73
N THR A 616 -25.65 3.03 -3.11
CA THR A 616 -26.87 2.93 -2.30
C THR A 616 -26.62 2.77 -0.80
N VAL A 617 -25.37 2.65 -0.38
CA VAL A 617 -24.99 2.37 1.01
C VAL A 617 -25.24 3.56 1.92
N ASN A 618 -25.56 3.30 3.19
CA ASN A 618 -25.48 4.30 4.26
C ASN A 618 -24.07 4.30 4.83
N LEU A 619 -23.53 5.49 5.08
CA LEU A 619 -22.18 5.68 5.61
C LEU A 619 -22.24 6.34 6.98
N THR A 620 -21.56 5.74 7.94
CA THR A 620 -21.34 6.32 9.26
C THR A 620 -19.85 6.39 9.55
N GLY A 621 -19.33 7.58 9.83
CA GLY A 621 -17.92 7.82 10.14
C GLY A 621 -17.54 7.12 11.44
N GLY A 622 -18.09 7.61 12.55
CA GLY A 622 -17.85 7.04 13.87
C GLY A 622 -17.44 8.12 14.85
N ALA A 623 -16.29 7.93 15.50
CA ALA A 623 -15.75 8.92 16.45
C ALA A 623 -14.48 9.64 15.96
N GLY A 624 -13.98 9.25 14.78
CA GLY A 624 -12.79 9.83 14.16
C GLY A 624 -13.06 11.20 13.53
N ALA A 625 -12.04 11.80 12.93
CA ALA A 625 -12.23 12.93 12.02
C ALA A 625 -12.33 12.36 10.62
N ASP A 626 -13.52 11.95 10.22
CA ASP A 626 -13.74 11.08 9.07
C ASP A 626 -13.95 11.90 7.79
N THR A 627 -13.69 11.32 6.62
CA THR A 627 -13.79 12.02 5.33
C THR A 627 -14.70 11.27 4.37
N PHE A 628 -15.73 11.94 3.87
CA PHE A 628 -16.60 11.46 2.80
C PHE A 628 -16.20 12.12 1.48
N GLN A 629 -15.35 11.45 0.71
CA GLN A 629 -14.79 11.94 -0.53
C GLN A 629 -15.64 11.50 -1.73
N PHE A 630 -16.15 12.47 -2.49
CA PHE A 630 -16.88 12.23 -3.72
C PHE A 630 -15.98 12.38 -4.94
N ASN A 631 -15.75 11.28 -5.66
CA ASN A 631 -15.06 11.32 -6.95
C ASN A 631 -15.96 11.91 -8.05
N GLN A 632 -15.36 12.28 -9.18
CA GLN A 632 -16.09 12.89 -10.29
C GLN A 632 -17.34 12.07 -10.68
N SER A 633 -18.50 12.74 -10.66
CA SER A 633 -19.82 12.18 -11.00
C SER A 633 -20.36 11.11 -10.03
N ALA A 634 -19.76 10.96 -8.85
CA ALA A 634 -20.26 10.09 -7.79
C ALA A 634 -21.56 10.62 -7.16
N SER A 635 -22.51 9.75 -6.86
CA SER A 635 -23.73 10.10 -6.13
C SER A 635 -24.08 9.02 -5.12
N LEU A 636 -24.57 9.43 -3.96
CA LEU A 636 -24.98 8.57 -2.87
C LEU A 636 -26.49 8.67 -2.68
N ILE A 637 -27.18 7.53 -2.82
CA ILE A 637 -28.62 7.44 -2.51
C ILE A 637 -28.82 7.31 -1.00
N GLY A 638 -27.91 6.61 -0.30
CA GLY A 638 -27.94 6.49 1.16
C GLY A 638 -27.62 7.80 1.88
N ALA A 639 -27.69 7.76 3.21
CA ALA A 639 -27.36 8.89 4.08
C ALA A 639 -25.88 8.89 4.48
N ILE A 640 -25.38 10.07 4.85
CA ILE A 640 -24.08 10.25 5.52
C ILE A 640 -24.33 10.71 6.95
N ASP A 641 -23.64 10.08 7.88
CA ASP A 641 -23.54 10.53 9.26
C ASP A 641 -22.07 10.57 9.69
N GLY A 642 -21.49 11.74 9.94
CA GLY A 642 -20.11 11.85 10.43
C GLY A 642 -19.92 11.19 11.80
N GLY A 643 -20.90 11.38 12.69
CA GLY A 643 -20.84 10.91 14.06
C GLY A 643 -20.32 11.99 15.00
N THR A 644 -19.19 11.75 15.66
CA THR A 644 -18.48 12.74 16.48
C THR A 644 -17.07 12.93 15.95
N GLY A 645 -16.49 14.11 16.11
CA GLY A 645 -15.16 14.41 15.55
C GLY A 645 -15.27 15.39 14.39
N ALA A 646 -14.14 15.81 13.83
CA ALA A 646 -14.13 16.83 12.79
C ALA A 646 -14.34 16.20 11.40
N ASP A 647 -15.59 15.95 11.04
CA ASP A 647 -15.95 15.18 9.85
C ASP A 647 -16.03 16.02 8.58
N THR A 648 -15.47 15.52 7.49
CA THR A 648 -15.28 16.24 6.23
C THR A 648 -16.18 15.71 5.12
N LEU A 649 -16.96 16.61 4.53
CA LEU A 649 -17.62 16.38 3.24
C LEU A 649 -16.75 16.97 2.11
N ASN A 650 -16.18 16.11 1.26
CA ASN A 650 -15.13 16.49 0.32
C ASN A 650 -15.53 16.30 -1.15
N TYR A 651 -15.63 17.41 -1.88
CA TYR A 651 -15.91 17.47 -3.32
C TYR A 651 -14.73 17.90 -4.19
N ALA A 652 -13.49 17.91 -3.68
CA ALA A 652 -12.31 18.41 -4.40
C ALA A 652 -12.07 17.77 -5.78
N ALA A 653 -12.54 16.52 -5.98
CA ALA A 653 -12.42 15.81 -7.25
C ALA A 653 -13.48 16.20 -8.30
N TYR A 654 -14.53 16.92 -7.90
CA TYR A 654 -15.55 17.42 -8.82
C TYR A 654 -15.03 18.62 -9.61
N THR A 655 -15.45 18.71 -10.88
CA THR A 655 -15.16 19.86 -11.75
C THR A 655 -16.36 20.79 -11.96
N THR A 656 -17.54 20.39 -11.48
CA THR A 656 -18.78 21.14 -11.62
C THR A 656 -19.23 21.68 -10.27
N ALA A 657 -19.68 22.94 -10.25
CA ALA A 657 -20.21 23.63 -9.07
C ALA A 657 -21.17 22.77 -8.25
N ARG A 658 -20.99 22.75 -6.93
CA ARG A 658 -21.80 22.12 -5.89
C ARG A 658 -22.58 23.18 -5.12
N GLN A 659 -23.71 22.78 -4.57
CA GLN A 659 -24.59 23.62 -3.78
C GLN A 659 -24.84 22.94 -2.44
N ILE A 660 -24.15 23.42 -1.41
CA ILE A 660 -24.27 22.93 -0.04
C ILE A 660 -25.19 23.87 0.72
N THR A 661 -26.25 23.34 1.33
CA THR A 661 -27.15 24.11 2.20
C THR A 661 -27.20 23.47 3.57
N LEU A 662 -26.78 24.21 4.59
CA LEU A 662 -26.95 23.81 5.98
C LEU A 662 -28.40 24.07 6.41
N THR A 663 -29.00 23.12 7.10
CA THR A 663 -30.43 23.17 7.47
C THR A 663 -30.66 23.20 8.98
N ASN A 664 -29.77 22.58 9.76
CA ASN A 664 -29.84 22.57 11.22
C ASN A 664 -28.47 22.18 11.83
N LEU A 665 -28.36 22.25 13.16
CA LEU A 665 -27.25 21.65 13.90
C LEU A 665 -27.37 20.12 13.88
N GLY A 666 -26.23 19.42 13.82
CA GLY A 666 -26.20 17.98 13.98
C GLY A 666 -26.62 17.56 15.39
N SER A 667 -27.08 16.31 15.50
CA SER A 667 -27.60 15.79 16.78
C SER A 667 -26.50 15.46 17.79
N SER A 668 -25.27 15.28 17.32
CA SER A 668 -24.10 14.93 18.11
C SER A 668 -22.96 15.94 17.91
N ASP A 669 -22.69 16.30 16.66
CA ASP A 669 -21.61 17.20 16.25
C ASP A 669 -22.00 18.01 15.00
N GLY A 670 -21.18 18.96 14.55
CA GLY A 670 -21.29 19.59 13.23
C GLY A 670 -22.69 20.05 12.79
N PHE A 671 -23.00 19.86 11.51
CA PHE A 671 -24.25 20.33 10.89
C PHE A 671 -25.03 19.25 10.13
N ILE A 672 -26.34 19.47 10.00
CA ILE A 672 -27.22 18.74 9.07
C ILE A 672 -27.39 19.59 7.82
N GLY A 673 -27.27 18.99 6.64
CA GLY A 673 -27.47 19.71 5.39
C GLY A 673 -27.81 18.84 4.20
N THR A 674 -27.95 19.52 3.07
CA THR A 674 -28.33 18.92 1.79
C THR A 674 -27.31 19.28 0.72
N GLU A 675 -27.01 18.33 -0.15
CA GLU A 675 -26.29 18.53 -1.41
C GLU A 675 -26.90 17.58 -2.45
N THR A 676 -26.97 18.00 -3.71
CA THR A 676 -27.70 17.29 -4.78
C THR A 676 -27.25 15.86 -5.07
N THR A 677 -26.00 15.52 -4.79
CA THR A 677 -25.42 14.18 -4.98
C THR A 677 -25.78 13.22 -3.84
N ILE A 678 -26.30 13.72 -2.72
CA ILE A 678 -26.69 12.95 -1.53
C ILE A 678 -28.22 12.98 -1.40
N SER A 679 -28.88 11.87 -1.70
CA SER A 679 -30.36 11.84 -1.73
C SER A 679 -31.00 11.89 -0.34
N ASN A 680 -30.35 11.32 0.68
CA ASN A 680 -30.88 11.19 2.04
C ASN A 680 -30.19 12.11 3.07
N ASN A 681 -29.66 13.26 2.62
CA ASN A 681 -28.97 14.27 3.44
C ASN A 681 -27.66 13.79 4.10
N PHE A 682 -26.92 14.74 4.65
CA PHE A 682 -25.79 14.48 5.55
C PHE A 682 -26.08 15.03 6.95
N THR A 683 -25.51 14.40 7.98
CA THR A 683 -25.56 14.84 9.38
C THR A 683 -24.18 14.83 10.01
N ASN A 684 -24.00 15.68 11.03
CA ASN A 684 -22.78 15.79 11.84
C ASN A 684 -21.52 15.99 10.98
N ILE A 685 -21.51 17.03 10.13
CA ILE A 685 -20.34 17.41 9.31
C ILE A 685 -19.78 18.76 9.78
N ASP A 686 -18.45 18.84 9.88
CA ASP A 686 -17.68 19.97 10.45
C ASP A 686 -16.73 20.61 9.44
N VAL A 687 -16.45 19.94 8.32
CA VAL A 687 -15.59 20.47 7.26
C VAL A 687 -16.24 20.28 5.90
N VAL A 688 -16.23 21.32 5.07
CA VAL A 688 -16.64 21.26 3.66
C VAL A 688 -15.48 21.65 2.77
N VAL A 689 -15.16 20.77 1.82
CA VAL A 689 -14.23 21.04 0.73
C VAL A 689 -15.05 21.08 -0.56
N GLY A 690 -15.10 22.25 -1.20
CA GLY A 690 -15.78 22.42 -2.48
C GLY A 690 -15.02 21.80 -3.65
N SER A 691 -15.56 22.01 -4.85
CA SER A 691 -15.05 21.47 -6.10
C SER A 691 -14.09 22.45 -6.77
N SER A 692 -13.65 22.17 -8.01
CA SER A 692 -12.99 23.19 -8.85
C SER A 692 -13.99 24.07 -9.62
N GLY A 693 -15.29 23.87 -9.39
CA GLY A 693 -16.37 24.66 -9.95
C GLY A 693 -16.54 25.98 -9.19
N ASN A 694 -17.68 26.65 -9.41
CA ASN A 694 -18.06 27.83 -8.66
C ASN A 694 -19.08 27.42 -7.59
N ASP A 695 -18.58 26.98 -6.44
CA ASP A 695 -19.36 26.34 -5.39
C ASP A 695 -20.12 27.35 -4.52
N THR A 696 -21.24 26.91 -3.94
CA THR A 696 -22.03 27.73 -3.02
C THR A 696 -22.24 27.01 -1.70
N LEU A 697 -21.99 27.71 -0.59
CA LEU A 697 -22.42 27.31 0.75
C LEU A 697 -23.43 28.32 1.29
N THR A 698 -24.60 27.82 1.68
CA THR A 698 -25.63 28.58 2.37
C THR A 698 -25.69 28.17 3.84
N GLY A 699 -25.55 29.13 4.75
CA GLY A 699 -25.63 28.93 6.20
C GLY A 699 -27.05 28.59 6.70
N ILE A 700 -27.18 28.22 7.98
CA ILE A 700 -28.50 28.00 8.58
C ILE A 700 -29.24 29.34 8.79
N ASN A 701 -30.56 29.29 8.96
CA ASN A 701 -31.39 30.46 9.28
C ASN A 701 -31.26 30.89 10.76
N ALA A 702 -30.03 31.14 11.21
CA ALA A 702 -29.66 31.64 12.53
C ALA A 702 -28.53 32.66 12.38
N ALA A 703 -28.37 33.55 13.36
CA ALA A 703 -27.25 34.48 13.33
C ALA A 703 -25.92 33.74 13.41
N ALA A 704 -24.97 34.10 12.54
CA ALA A 704 -23.66 33.47 12.47
C ALA A 704 -22.53 34.46 12.17
N ASN A 705 -21.33 34.03 12.50
CA ASN A 705 -20.10 34.71 12.15
C ASN A 705 -19.40 33.92 11.04
N TRP A 706 -19.01 34.60 9.98
CA TRP A 706 -18.18 34.08 8.90
C TRP A 706 -16.79 34.71 9.02
N GLU A 707 -15.78 33.89 9.19
CA GLU A 707 -14.39 34.31 9.16
C GLU A 707 -13.82 33.98 7.77
N ILE A 708 -13.35 35.00 7.05
CA ILE A 708 -12.85 34.88 5.67
C ILE A 708 -11.41 35.40 5.63
N ASP A 709 -10.48 34.53 6.02
CA ASP A 709 -9.07 34.85 6.21
C ASP A 709 -8.10 33.90 5.47
N GLY A 710 -8.63 32.99 4.65
CA GLY A 710 -7.89 31.93 3.96
C GLY A 710 -7.99 30.56 4.66
N THR A 711 -8.34 30.54 5.94
CA THR A 711 -8.77 29.37 6.72
C THR A 711 -10.25 29.50 7.04
N ASN A 712 -11.07 29.76 6.02
CA ASN A 712 -12.43 30.26 6.19
C ASN A 712 -13.30 29.39 7.09
N ARG A 713 -14.12 30.01 7.95
CA ARG A 713 -15.03 29.30 8.88
C ARG A 713 -16.42 29.91 8.91
N TYR A 714 -17.42 29.06 9.06
CA TYR A 714 -18.80 29.41 9.40
C TYR A 714 -19.09 29.03 10.85
N ILE A 715 -19.46 30.00 11.68
CA ILE A 715 -19.57 29.83 13.13
C ILE A 715 -20.98 30.27 13.56
N SER A 716 -21.78 29.31 14.01
CA SER A 716 -23.06 29.58 14.68
C SER A 716 -22.99 29.09 16.13
N THR A 717 -23.84 28.12 16.52
CA THR A 717 -23.61 27.34 17.75
C THR A 717 -22.46 26.35 17.56
N ASN A 718 -22.38 25.72 16.38
CA ASN A 718 -21.28 24.85 15.96
C ASN A 718 -20.38 25.60 14.95
N SER A 719 -19.23 25.04 14.63
CA SER A 719 -18.26 25.60 13.66
C SER A 719 -18.14 24.68 12.45
N LEU A 720 -18.03 25.25 11.25
CA LEU A 720 -17.78 24.54 10.01
C LEU A 720 -16.58 25.17 9.31
N ASP A 721 -15.53 24.40 9.06
CA ASP A 721 -14.36 24.82 8.29
C ASP A 721 -14.65 24.68 6.78
N ILE A 722 -14.23 25.68 5.99
CA ILE A 722 -14.61 25.83 4.59
C ILE A 722 -13.37 26.02 3.72
N SER A 723 -13.24 25.23 2.66
CA SER A 723 -12.21 25.42 1.64
C SER A 723 -12.77 25.15 0.24
N GLY A 724 -12.22 25.82 -0.78
CA GLY A 724 -12.65 25.64 -2.18
C GLY A 724 -14.12 26.00 -2.44
N VAL A 725 -14.68 26.96 -1.69
CA VAL A 725 -16.05 27.46 -1.90
C VAL A 725 -16.00 28.95 -2.21
N GLU A 726 -16.46 29.34 -3.39
CA GLU A 726 -16.35 30.69 -3.91
C GLU A 726 -17.52 31.59 -3.50
N ASN A 727 -18.72 31.03 -3.31
CA ASN A 727 -19.92 31.81 -2.98
C ASN A 727 -20.40 31.46 -1.56
N LEU A 728 -20.33 32.43 -0.66
CA LEU A 728 -20.76 32.29 0.72
C LEU A 728 -22.05 33.08 0.89
N THR A 729 -23.13 32.40 1.29
CA THR A 729 -24.46 33.00 1.49
C THR A 729 -24.89 32.82 2.93
N GLY A 730 -25.21 33.92 3.61
CA GLY A 730 -25.79 33.89 4.94
C GLY A 730 -27.23 33.35 4.96
N GLY A 731 -27.82 33.38 6.15
CA GLY A 731 -29.17 32.89 6.42
C GLY A 731 -30.23 33.99 6.30
N SER A 732 -31.31 33.81 7.06
CA SER A 732 -32.39 34.80 7.19
C SER A 732 -32.25 35.74 8.39
N ASN A 733 -31.21 35.57 9.19
CA ASN A 733 -30.92 36.35 10.39
C ASN A 733 -29.58 37.06 10.21
N ALA A 734 -29.33 38.07 11.04
CA ALA A 734 -28.11 38.87 10.98
C ALA A 734 -26.84 38.02 11.05
N ASP A 735 -26.01 38.14 10.03
CA ASP A 735 -24.72 37.50 9.88
C ASP A 735 -23.58 38.52 9.86
N THR A 736 -22.41 38.14 10.37
CA THR A 736 -21.20 38.99 10.35
C THR A 736 -20.09 38.31 9.56
N PHE A 737 -19.67 38.91 8.45
CA PHE A 737 -18.56 38.48 7.61
C PHE A 737 -17.30 39.29 7.91
N THR A 738 -16.33 38.67 8.58
CA THR A 738 -15.03 39.29 8.90
C THR A 738 -13.99 38.89 7.86
N ILE A 739 -13.46 39.86 7.12
CA ILE A 739 -12.61 39.66 5.94
C ILE A 739 -11.18 40.10 6.27
N SER A 740 -10.21 39.22 6.05
CA SER A 740 -8.78 39.47 6.33
C SER A 740 -7.90 39.04 5.15
N GLY A 741 -6.83 39.79 4.91
CA GLY A 741 -5.90 39.49 3.81
C GLY A 741 -6.56 39.58 2.43
N ALA A 742 -5.96 38.95 1.43
CA ALA A 742 -6.49 38.93 0.06
C ALA A 742 -7.42 37.73 -0.14
N GLN A 743 -8.70 38.02 -0.43
CA GLN A 743 -9.78 37.05 -0.58
C GLN A 743 -10.45 37.16 -1.95
N THR A 744 -11.04 36.07 -2.41
CA THR A 744 -11.67 35.98 -3.73
C THR A 744 -13.16 35.63 -3.71
N ALA A 745 -13.74 35.40 -2.53
CA ALA A 745 -15.12 34.96 -2.38
C ALA A 745 -16.14 36.01 -2.85
N ASN A 746 -17.27 35.56 -3.39
CA ASN A 746 -18.49 36.35 -3.48
C ASN A 746 -19.29 36.11 -2.20
N ILE A 747 -19.72 37.20 -1.56
CA ILE A 747 -20.40 37.15 -0.28
C ILE A 747 -21.79 37.74 -0.44
N ILE A 748 -22.80 36.98 -0.05
CA ILE A 748 -24.20 37.41 0.00
C ILE A 748 -24.64 37.35 1.46
N GLY A 749 -25.04 38.50 2.03
CA GLY A 749 -25.55 38.58 3.40
C GLY A 749 -26.80 37.73 3.57
N GLY A 750 -27.77 37.92 2.68
CA GLY A 750 -28.98 37.11 2.62
C GLY A 750 -30.18 37.96 3.01
N ALA A 751 -30.89 37.54 4.05
CA ALA A 751 -31.84 38.43 4.71
C ALA A 751 -31.36 38.64 6.14
N GLY A 752 -31.55 39.83 6.70
CA GLY A 752 -31.03 40.08 8.05
C GLY A 752 -30.52 41.51 8.16
N ALA A 753 -29.72 41.79 9.18
CA ALA A 753 -28.96 43.03 9.23
C ALA A 753 -27.50 42.60 9.23
N ASP A 754 -26.93 42.45 8.04
CA ASP A 754 -25.67 41.77 7.86
C ASP A 754 -24.51 42.77 7.92
N THR A 755 -23.35 42.32 8.43
CA THR A 755 -22.18 43.18 8.59
C THR A 755 -20.99 42.60 7.83
N PHE A 756 -20.43 43.36 6.89
CA PHE A 756 -19.21 43.04 6.15
C PHE A 756 -18.06 43.85 6.73
N GLN A 757 -17.34 43.25 7.67
CA GLN A 757 -16.24 43.88 8.38
C GLN A 757 -14.92 43.57 7.69
N PHE A 758 -14.21 44.60 7.23
CA PHE A 758 -12.87 44.44 6.67
C PHE A 758 -11.78 44.81 7.69
N ASN A 759 -10.85 43.88 7.92
CA ASN A 759 -9.64 44.15 8.69
C ASN A 759 -8.61 44.97 7.88
N ASP A 760 -7.65 45.56 8.58
CA ASP A 760 -6.61 46.37 7.95
C ASP A 760 -5.91 45.60 6.81
N THR A 761 -5.68 46.29 5.69
CA THR A 761 -5.10 45.76 4.45
C THR A 761 -5.87 44.67 3.71
N ALA A 762 -7.07 44.27 4.17
CA ALA A 762 -7.86 43.27 3.48
C ALA A 762 -8.26 43.72 2.06
N THR A 763 -8.45 42.77 1.15
CA THR A 763 -8.96 43.03 -0.20
C THR A 763 -9.81 41.86 -0.64
N LEU A 764 -10.96 42.13 -1.24
CA LEU A 764 -11.87 41.17 -1.83
C LEU A 764 -11.91 41.40 -3.35
N THR A 765 -11.54 40.40 -4.13
CA THR A 765 -11.71 40.48 -5.60
C THR A 765 -13.10 40.08 -6.04
N GLY A 766 -13.84 39.31 -5.23
CA GLY A 766 -15.23 38.98 -5.47
C GLY A 766 -16.18 40.16 -5.19
N THR A 767 -17.47 39.87 -5.16
CA THR A 767 -18.54 40.86 -4.89
C THR A 767 -19.08 40.76 -3.47
N ILE A 768 -19.63 41.86 -2.98
CA ILE A 768 -20.52 41.86 -1.80
C ILE A 768 -21.94 42.21 -2.22
N ASP A 769 -22.92 41.49 -1.69
CA ASP A 769 -24.34 41.80 -1.81
C ASP A 769 -24.99 41.66 -0.42
N GLY A 770 -25.48 42.75 0.18
CA GLY A 770 -26.20 42.69 1.46
C GLY A 770 -27.47 41.84 1.39
N GLY A 771 -28.14 41.85 0.23
CA GLY A 771 -29.43 41.19 0.05
C GLY A 771 -30.59 42.07 0.49
N THR A 772 -31.30 41.70 1.55
CA THR A 772 -32.42 42.47 2.10
C THR A 772 -32.23 42.74 3.58
N GLY A 773 -32.57 43.95 4.03
CA GLY A 773 -32.58 44.30 5.43
C GLY A 773 -31.73 45.54 5.70
N ALA A 774 -30.89 45.54 6.73
CA ALA A 774 -30.12 46.74 7.09
C ALA A 774 -28.64 46.41 7.14
N ASP A 775 -27.98 46.50 5.99
CA ASP A 775 -26.67 45.90 5.78
C ASP A 775 -25.55 46.93 5.91
N THR A 776 -24.47 46.53 6.58
CA THR A 776 -23.36 47.40 6.96
C THR A 776 -22.06 46.97 6.30
N LEU A 777 -21.42 47.89 5.59
CA LEU A 777 -20.04 47.77 5.13
C LEU A 777 -19.12 48.52 6.10
N ASP A 778 -18.27 47.79 6.82
CA ASP A 778 -17.49 48.31 7.96
C ASP A 778 -15.97 48.30 7.68
N TYR A 779 -15.39 49.50 7.58
CA TYR A 779 -13.95 49.74 7.43
C TYR A 779 -13.28 50.29 8.69
N ALA A 780 -13.93 50.25 9.87
CA ALA A 780 -13.41 50.85 11.11
C ALA A 780 -12.00 50.36 11.49
N ALA A 781 -11.61 49.16 11.07
CA ALA A 781 -10.29 48.59 11.31
C ALA A 781 -9.20 49.04 10.32
N TYR A 782 -9.54 49.73 9.22
CA TYR A 782 -8.54 50.22 8.26
C TYR A 782 -7.68 51.34 8.85
N THR A 783 -6.41 51.30 8.47
CA THR A 783 -5.41 52.34 8.77
C THR A 783 -5.10 53.23 7.58
N THR A 784 -5.73 52.98 6.42
CA THR A 784 -5.60 53.77 5.20
C THR A 784 -6.94 54.28 4.71
N ALA A 785 -6.92 55.46 4.11
CA ALA A 785 -8.12 56.10 3.56
C ALA A 785 -8.83 55.22 2.53
N ARG A 786 -10.15 55.17 2.63
CA ARG A 786 -11.07 54.55 1.69
C ARG A 786 -11.66 55.60 0.75
N GLN A 787 -11.93 55.19 -0.48
CA GLN A 787 -12.52 56.03 -1.52
C GLN A 787 -13.71 55.26 -2.07
N ILE A 788 -14.87 55.47 -1.43
CA ILE A 788 -16.11 54.81 -1.76
C ILE A 788 -16.85 55.66 -2.79
N ALA A 789 -17.28 55.06 -3.89
CA ALA A 789 -18.15 55.72 -4.87
C ALA A 789 -19.45 54.92 -5.01
N LEU A 790 -20.58 55.56 -4.69
CA LEU A 790 -21.90 55.00 -4.97
C LEU A 790 -22.17 55.12 -6.46
N THR A 791 -22.61 54.04 -7.09
CA THR A 791 -22.78 53.97 -8.54
C THR A 791 -24.24 53.93 -8.97
N ASP A 792 -25.09 53.28 -8.17
CA ASP A 792 -26.53 53.15 -8.42
C ASP A 792 -27.27 52.79 -7.11
N LEU A 793 -28.58 52.70 -7.15
CA LEU A 793 -29.36 52.00 -6.11
C LEU A 793 -28.99 50.51 -6.11
N GLY A 794 -29.13 49.84 -4.97
CA GLY A 794 -29.02 48.38 -4.96
C GLY A 794 -30.18 47.74 -5.71
N ILE A 795 -29.97 46.51 -6.18
CA ILE A 795 -30.97 45.77 -6.99
C ILE A 795 -32.22 45.38 -6.18
N ARG A 796 -32.13 45.40 -4.84
CA ARG A 796 -33.19 45.01 -3.90
C ARG A 796 -33.34 46.01 -2.76
N ASP A 797 -32.23 46.49 -2.21
CA ASP A 797 -32.17 47.35 -1.02
C ASP A 797 -31.00 48.34 -1.13
N GLY A 798 -30.85 49.29 -0.20
CA GLY A 798 -29.64 50.11 -0.05
C GLY A 798 -29.03 50.68 -1.34
N PHE A 799 -27.69 50.65 -1.43
CA PHE A 799 -26.93 51.21 -2.55
C PHE A 799 -25.93 50.22 -3.14
N SER A 800 -25.63 50.42 -4.43
CA SER A 800 -24.52 49.80 -5.15
C SER A 800 -23.32 50.76 -5.18
N GLY A 801 -22.10 50.23 -5.16
CA GLY A 801 -20.92 51.07 -5.24
C GLY A 801 -19.62 50.33 -5.48
N THR A 802 -18.53 51.10 -5.49
CA THR A 802 -17.15 50.63 -5.65
C THR A 802 -16.27 51.19 -4.56
N ASP A 803 -15.26 50.42 -4.18
CA ASP A 803 -14.18 50.82 -3.30
C ASP A 803 -12.96 49.95 -3.66
N ALA A 804 -11.74 50.45 -3.48
CA ALA A 804 -10.54 49.74 -3.90
C ALA A 804 -10.28 48.41 -3.15
N ALA A 805 -10.90 48.20 -1.98
CA ALA A 805 -10.83 46.94 -1.24
C ALA A 805 -11.83 45.92 -1.76
N ILE A 806 -12.78 46.31 -2.62
CA ILE A 806 -13.77 45.43 -3.23
C ILE A 806 -13.69 45.62 -4.74
N SER A 807 -12.83 44.85 -5.40
CA SER A 807 -12.46 45.10 -6.81
C SER A 807 -13.64 45.01 -7.77
N ASN A 808 -14.62 44.14 -7.48
CA ASN A 808 -15.83 43.98 -8.29
C ASN A 808 -17.07 44.71 -7.72
N GLY A 809 -16.88 45.54 -6.70
CA GLY A 809 -17.93 46.37 -6.10
C GLY A 809 -18.86 45.66 -5.12
N PHE A 810 -19.77 46.44 -4.55
CA PHE A 810 -20.79 46.00 -3.60
C PHE A 810 -22.21 46.38 -4.06
N ASN A 811 -23.21 45.68 -3.54
CA ASN A 811 -24.63 45.90 -3.78
C ASN A 811 -25.44 45.84 -2.48
N ASN A 812 -26.60 46.46 -2.47
CA ASN A 812 -27.57 46.43 -1.36
C ASN A 812 -26.97 46.75 0.01
N ILE A 813 -26.19 47.85 0.13
CA ILE A 813 -25.62 48.30 1.41
C ILE A 813 -26.36 49.56 1.92
N ASP A 814 -26.74 49.56 3.19
CA ASP A 814 -27.49 50.64 3.86
C ASP A 814 -26.64 51.48 4.81
N THR A 815 -25.53 50.93 5.30
CA THR A 815 -24.65 51.61 6.25
C THR A 815 -23.18 51.48 5.83
N ILE A 816 -22.43 52.56 5.88
CA ILE A 816 -20.98 52.56 5.68
C ILE A 816 -20.26 53.14 6.91
N VAL A 817 -19.32 52.39 7.46
CA VAL A 817 -18.42 52.86 8.52
C VAL A 817 -17.04 53.04 7.90
N GLY A 818 -16.51 54.26 7.99
CA GLY A 818 -15.17 54.59 7.53
C GLY A 818 -14.05 54.14 8.48
N SER A 819 -12.84 54.24 7.98
CA SER A 819 -11.57 54.04 8.67
C SER A 819 -11.29 55.11 9.73
N SER A 820 -10.16 54.98 10.40
CA SER A 820 -9.64 56.01 11.32
C SER A 820 -8.91 57.17 10.61
N THR A 821 -8.89 57.18 9.28
CA THR A 821 -8.19 58.15 8.44
C THR A 821 -9.16 58.86 7.49
N THR A 822 -8.68 59.85 6.75
CA THR A 822 -9.54 60.71 5.92
C THR A 822 -10.17 59.95 4.75
N ASP A 823 -11.43 59.53 4.90
CA ASP A 823 -12.17 58.78 3.90
C ASP A 823 -13.02 59.68 3.00
N THR A 824 -13.38 59.14 1.83
CA THR A 824 -14.28 59.82 0.88
C THR A 824 -15.46 58.94 0.53
N ILE A 825 -16.68 59.49 0.56
CA ILE A 825 -17.85 58.94 -0.15
C ILE A 825 -18.23 59.90 -1.28
N THR A 826 -18.37 59.35 -2.49
CA THR A 826 -18.98 60.02 -3.65
C THR A 826 -20.41 59.49 -3.86
N GLY A 827 -21.39 60.39 -3.93
CA GLY A 827 -22.79 60.05 -4.19
C GLY A 827 -23.05 59.59 -5.63
N ILE A 828 -24.25 59.04 -5.87
CA ILE A 828 -24.68 58.68 -7.24
C ILE A 828 -24.91 59.93 -8.10
N ASN A 829 -24.91 59.77 -9.42
CA ASN A 829 -25.20 60.85 -10.38
C ASN A 829 -26.72 61.14 -10.48
N ALA A 830 -27.33 61.47 -9.36
CA ALA A 830 -28.74 61.86 -9.23
C ALA A 830 -28.87 62.83 -8.05
N ALA A 831 -29.87 63.71 -8.09
CA ALA A 831 -30.12 64.65 -7.00
C ALA A 831 -30.30 63.93 -5.65
N ALA A 832 -29.56 64.37 -4.63
CA ALA A 832 -29.63 63.81 -3.29
C ALA A 832 -29.54 64.90 -2.20
N ASN A 833 -29.93 64.53 -0.98
CA ASN A 833 -29.78 65.33 0.22
C ASN A 833 -28.82 64.64 1.19
N TRP A 834 -27.75 65.33 1.57
CA TRP A 834 -26.82 64.92 2.60
C TRP A 834 -27.18 65.61 3.91
N GLU A 835 -27.50 64.85 4.94
CA GLU A 835 -27.73 65.37 6.28
C GLU A 835 -26.50 65.13 7.14
N ILE A 836 -25.86 66.21 7.59
CA ILE A 836 -24.58 66.18 8.32
C ILE A 836 -24.82 66.74 9.73
N ASP A 837 -25.25 65.86 10.63
CA ASP A 837 -25.74 66.20 11.97
C ASP A 837 -25.16 65.32 13.09
N GLY A 838 -24.24 64.41 12.76
CA GLY A 838 -23.65 63.43 13.67
C GLY A 838 -24.30 62.04 13.61
N THR A 839 -25.53 61.91 13.08
CA THR A 839 -26.10 60.62 12.63
C THR A 839 -25.82 60.35 11.17
N ASN A 840 -25.60 61.41 10.38
CA ASN A 840 -25.00 61.43 9.05
C ASN A 840 -25.66 60.50 8.03
N ARG A 841 -26.44 61.07 7.11
CA ARG A 841 -27.23 60.32 6.13
C ARG A 841 -27.09 60.89 4.71
N TYR A 842 -27.03 60.00 3.73
CA TYR A 842 -27.18 60.32 2.31
C TYR A 842 -28.56 59.84 1.86
N LEU A 843 -29.42 60.77 1.45
CA LEU A 843 -30.80 60.54 1.06
C LEU A 843 -30.97 60.82 -0.43
N SER A 844 -31.13 59.77 -1.22
CA SER A 844 -31.59 59.87 -2.60
C SER A 844 -32.95 59.19 -2.72
N THR A 845 -33.09 58.18 -3.58
CA THR A 845 -34.26 57.29 -3.56
C THR A 845 -34.23 56.38 -2.34
N ASN A 846 -33.05 55.85 -1.99
CA ASN A 846 -32.80 55.09 -0.78
C ASN A 846 -32.04 55.95 0.26
N ILE A 847 -31.85 55.42 1.47
CA ILE A 847 -31.13 56.09 2.56
C ILE A 847 -29.86 55.29 2.88
N LEU A 848 -28.71 55.94 2.85
CA LEU A 848 -27.45 55.39 3.33
C LEU A 848 -27.05 56.11 4.63
N ASN A 849 -26.86 55.37 5.72
CA ASN A 849 -26.25 55.91 6.94
C ASN A 849 -24.73 55.83 6.81
N PHE A 850 -23.99 56.83 7.29
CA PHE A 850 -22.53 56.76 7.27
C PHE A 850 -21.88 57.37 8.51
N SER A 851 -20.72 56.84 8.91
CA SER A 851 -19.93 57.36 10.01
C SER A 851 -18.44 57.21 9.73
N GLY A 852 -17.60 58.05 10.35
CA GLY A 852 -16.15 58.03 10.11
C GLY A 852 -15.73 58.43 8.70
N ILE A 853 -16.50 59.30 8.03
CA ILE A 853 -16.20 59.78 6.66
C ILE A 853 -15.97 61.29 6.69
N GLU A 854 -14.79 61.72 6.25
CA GLU A 854 -14.39 63.13 6.31
C GLU A 854 -14.70 63.90 5.02
N ASN A 855 -14.63 63.26 3.84
CA ASN A 855 -14.90 63.91 2.56
C ASN A 855 -16.23 63.40 1.97
N LEU A 856 -17.15 64.33 1.73
CA LEU A 856 -18.46 64.06 1.15
C LEU A 856 -18.50 64.72 -0.23
N VAL A 857 -18.67 63.92 -1.28
CA VAL A 857 -18.65 64.38 -2.67
C VAL A 857 -19.99 64.09 -3.31
N GLY A 858 -20.66 65.10 -3.84
CA GLY A 858 -21.89 64.94 -4.60
C GLY A 858 -21.67 64.32 -5.98
N GLY A 859 -22.77 64.07 -6.67
CA GLY A 859 -22.80 63.48 -8.00
C GLY A 859 -22.70 64.54 -9.10
N SER A 860 -23.32 64.25 -10.25
CA SER A 860 -23.41 65.18 -11.37
C SER A 860 -24.70 66.01 -11.44
N ASP A 861 -25.66 65.70 -10.58
CA ASP A 861 -26.96 66.36 -10.48
C ASP A 861 -27.03 67.20 -9.19
N ALA A 862 -28.03 68.06 -9.07
CA ALA A 862 -28.12 69.00 -7.94
C ALA A 862 -28.24 68.29 -6.58
N ASP A 863 -27.25 68.49 -5.72
CA ASP A 863 -27.19 67.95 -4.37
C ASP A 863 -27.44 69.03 -3.31
N THR A 864 -28.08 68.66 -2.20
CA THR A 864 -28.25 69.53 -1.04
C THR A 864 -27.49 68.97 0.15
N PHE A 865 -26.57 69.74 0.73
CA PHE A 865 -25.86 69.39 1.95
C PHE A 865 -26.40 70.22 3.10
N THR A 866 -27.11 69.58 4.03
CA THR A 866 -27.68 70.20 5.23
C THR A 866 -26.75 70.00 6.42
N ILE A 867 -26.08 71.07 6.86
CA ILE A 867 -25.14 71.06 7.99
C ILE A 867 -25.85 71.50 9.27
N SER A 868 -25.72 70.68 10.32
CA SER A 868 -26.26 70.97 11.66
C SER A 868 -25.20 70.76 12.74
N GLY A 869 -25.19 71.60 13.78
CA GLY A 869 -24.22 71.49 14.88
C GLY A 869 -22.78 71.77 14.44
N ALA A 870 -21.80 71.29 15.20
CA ALA A 870 -20.38 71.44 14.88
C ALA A 870 -19.89 70.24 14.07
N GLN A 871 -19.47 70.49 12.83
CA GLN A 871 -19.04 69.49 11.86
C GLN A 871 -17.63 69.78 11.35
N THR A 872 -16.93 68.73 10.94
CA THR A 872 -15.53 68.80 10.46
C THR A 872 -15.35 68.31 9.04
N ALA A 873 -16.43 67.87 8.37
CA ALA A 873 -16.37 67.30 7.03
C ALA A 873 -15.89 68.30 5.96
N ASN A 874 -15.17 67.81 4.97
CA ASN A 874 -14.96 68.48 3.70
C ASN A 874 -16.10 68.10 2.76
N ILE A 875 -16.72 69.08 2.13
CA ILE A 875 -17.89 68.89 1.28
C ILE A 875 -17.57 69.39 -0.12
N ILE A 876 -17.80 68.56 -1.14
CA ILE A 876 -17.60 68.87 -2.55
C ILE A 876 -18.94 68.65 -3.25
N GLY A 877 -19.51 69.68 -3.87
CA GLY A 877 -20.80 69.61 -4.56
C GLY A 877 -20.80 68.65 -5.74
N GLY A 878 -19.70 68.60 -6.48
CA GLY A 878 -19.58 67.76 -7.67
C GLY A 878 -19.90 68.55 -8.93
N ALA A 879 -20.77 68.04 -9.80
CA ALA A 879 -21.38 68.85 -10.83
C ALA A 879 -22.87 69.01 -10.51
N GLY A 880 -23.51 70.10 -10.94
CA GLY A 880 -24.92 70.30 -10.64
C GLY A 880 -25.22 71.73 -10.20
N ALA A 881 -26.32 71.92 -9.49
CA ALA A 881 -26.63 73.20 -8.85
C ALA A 881 -26.75 72.95 -7.37
N ASP A 882 -25.61 72.88 -6.69
CA ASP A 882 -25.53 72.27 -5.37
C ASP A 882 -25.83 73.29 -4.27
N THR A 883 -26.54 72.89 -3.22
CA THR A 883 -26.95 73.76 -2.12
C THR A 883 -26.28 73.33 -0.82
N PHE A 884 -25.43 74.18 -0.26
CA PHE A 884 -24.82 73.98 1.06
C PHE A 884 -25.61 74.78 2.10
N GLN A 885 -26.59 74.12 2.72
CA GLN A 885 -27.52 74.71 3.67
C GLN A 885 -27.00 74.57 5.10
N PHE A 886 -26.81 75.70 5.78
CA PHE A 886 -26.45 75.70 7.20
C PHE A 886 -27.67 76.01 8.07
N ASN A 887 -27.99 75.10 8.99
CA ASN A 887 -28.96 75.36 10.05
C ASN A 887 -28.44 76.37 11.08
N ASP A 888 -29.35 76.96 11.88
CA ASP A 888 -28.94 77.94 12.89
C ASP A 888 -27.90 77.34 13.85
N THR A 889 -26.86 78.11 14.16
CA THR A 889 -25.68 77.71 14.96
C THR A 889 -24.73 76.67 14.34
N ALA A 890 -24.98 76.14 13.14
CA ALA A 890 -24.14 75.13 12.53
C ALA A 890 -22.74 75.66 12.15
N THR A 891 -21.67 75.01 12.59
CA THR A 891 -20.29 75.40 12.24
C THR A 891 -19.61 74.28 11.48
N LEU A 892 -18.95 74.61 10.36
CA LEU A 892 -18.11 73.69 9.61
C LEU A 892 -16.65 74.15 9.70
N THR A 893 -15.75 73.28 10.15
CA THR A 893 -14.30 73.57 10.14
C THR A 893 -13.56 72.96 8.96
N GLY A 894 -14.20 72.05 8.21
CA GLY A 894 -13.69 71.54 6.93
C GLY A 894 -13.94 72.52 5.77
N THR A 895 -13.67 72.09 4.54
CA THR A 895 -13.82 72.91 3.34
C THR A 895 -15.16 72.70 2.64
N ILE A 896 -15.65 73.71 1.91
CA ILE A 896 -16.73 73.55 0.92
C ILE A 896 -16.17 73.89 -0.45
N ASP A 897 -16.35 73.00 -1.41
CA ASP A 897 -16.12 73.22 -2.84
C ASP A 897 -17.45 73.01 -3.58
N GLY A 898 -17.89 73.99 -4.37
CA GLY A 898 -19.12 73.85 -5.16
C GLY A 898 -18.94 72.92 -6.37
N GLY A 899 -17.70 72.73 -6.84
CA GLY A 899 -17.45 72.02 -8.08
C GLY A 899 -17.95 72.80 -9.30
N THR A 900 -18.60 72.13 -10.25
CA THR A 900 -19.07 72.74 -11.50
C THR A 900 -20.58 72.95 -11.53
N GLY A 901 -21.01 74.19 -11.73
CA GLY A 901 -22.39 74.52 -12.03
C GLY A 901 -22.88 75.73 -11.23
N ALA A 902 -24.14 75.71 -10.77
CA ALA A 902 -24.78 76.88 -10.16
C ALA A 902 -25.02 76.69 -8.66
N ASP A 903 -23.96 76.86 -7.88
CA ASP A 903 -23.95 76.42 -6.48
C ASP A 903 -24.36 77.54 -5.51
N THR A 904 -25.09 77.15 -4.48
CA THR A 904 -25.72 78.01 -3.49
C THR A 904 -25.16 77.70 -2.11
N LEU A 905 -24.51 78.68 -1.48
CA LEU A 905 -24.21 78.64 -0.06
C LEU A 905 -25.37 79.31 0.71
N ASP A 906 -26.21 78.52 1.36
CA ASP A 906 -27.45 78.97 2.00
C ASP A 906 -27.30 79.12 3.53
N TYR A 907 -27.42 80.35 4.01
CA TYR A 907 -27.44 80.71 5.44
C TYR A 907 -28.82 81.24 5.88
N ALA A 908 -29.89 81.02 5.13
CA ALA A 908 -31.22 81.59 5.41
C ALA A 908 -31.77 81.22 6.80
N ALA A 909 -31.31 80.10 7.38
CA ALA A 909 -31.71 79.65 8.71
C ALA A 909 -30.96 80.36 9.86
N TYR A 910 -29.90 81.14 9.58
CA TYR A 910 -29.14 81.84 10.62
C TYR A 910 -29.91 83.02 11.21
N THR A 911 -29.99 83.06 12.55
CA THR A 911 -30.67 84.14 13.28
C THR A 911 -29.73 85.29 13.66
N THR A 912 -28.45 85.21 13.30
CA THR A 912 -27.39 86.16 13.67
C THR A 912 -26.53 86.54 12.46
N ALA A 913 -26.10 87.81 12.40
CA ALA A 913 -25.37 88.35 11.25
C ALA A 913 -24.11 87.53 10.90
N ARG A 914 -23.93 87.23 9.61
CA ARG A 914 -22.77 86.52 9.05
C ARG A 914 -21.96 87.47 8.16
N GLN A 915 -20.63 87.39 8.24
CA GLN A 915 -19.73 88.12 7.36
C GLN A 915 -19.13 87.14 6.36
N ILE A 916 -19.45 87.30 5.08
CA ILE A 916 -18.91 86.50 3.97
C ILE A 916 -17.90 87.36 3.21
N ALA A 917 -16.67 86.88 3.06
CA ALA A 917 -15.60 87.56 2.34
C ALA A 917 -15.15 86.70 1.14
N LEU A 918 -15.22 87.25 -0.07
CA LEU A 918 -14.80 86.58 -1.31
C LEU A 918 -13.33 86.90 -1.63
N THR A 919 -12.57 85.93 -2.15
CA THR A 919 -11.18 86.10 -2.60
C THR A 919 -10.96 85.52 -4.02
N PRO A 920 -10.03 86.03 -4.85
CA PRO A 920 -9.80 85.54 -6.23
C PRO A 920 -9.01 84.21 -6.29
N THR A 921 -9.33 83.31 -7.23
CA THR A 921 -8.67 81.98 -7.44
C THR A 921 -7.49 82.04 -8.44
N ASN A 922 -6.40 81.27 -8.18
CA ASN A 922 -5.23 81.10 -9.07
C ASN A 922 -5.08 79.64 -9.53
N ILE A 923 -4.83 79.42 -10.82
CA ILE A 923 -4.84 78.12 -11.53
C ILE A 923 -3.39 77.62 -11.74
N TRP A 924 -3.11 76.33 -11.50
CA TRP A 924 -1.98 75.56 -12.08
C TRP A 924 -2.50 74.30 -12.73
#